data_AF-A0A2V5MWL3-F1
#
_entry.id   AF-A0A2V5MWL3-F1
#
_cell.length_a   1.000
_cell.length_b   1.000
_cell.length_c   1.000
_cell.angle_alpha   90.00
_cell.angle_beta   90.00
_cell.angle_gamma   90.00
#
_symmetry.space_group_name_H-M   'P 1'
#
loop_
_entity.id
_entity.type
_entity.pdbx_description
1 polymer ?
#
loop_
_entity_poly.entity_id
_entity_poly.type
_entity_poly.pdbx_seq_one_letter_code
_entity_poly.pdbx_strand_id
1 'polypeptide(L)'
;NGEATTVGGAMSVAGGSYGGLGGSDPGFGGVANALYGSESAPLDLGSGGGAGFGDPAGNGGGRIEIEAGAIVASGQILADGGNAIGRYGGGGSGGSIFLRVVGGNFSGNGVVRANGGMGGSLAPAGGGGRIAIYYTINAFTGALGGQGTLYLQAAETSPIISMQSPSQIVALGRPAQLSVAAQGAPPLAYQWRHNGANIPGATNAAYAIAAFDLSDAGNYSVAIANRFGIAVSPAIRLFPSLAIASLADNFAARVTLTNSAFTGAGDNRSSTKEPGEPNHAGNPGGKSVWFRWMPLVSGIATISTAGSTFDTLLAVYQGSNLTNLMLVAQDDDSSGFFTSGVRFNVVADESSEVAIDGLAGASGDIILKLEIEPTPDRLPEILVQPTGKTVPPGILVALAVTARAGSPALGLTYHWLKDGVEILNETNSTYSIPNMQAENVGAYSVRITQGPRVVQSQSAVLQINTSTIGTLVDNVAAADKFAHAVLAAKTPPIQPPGPDGPLPPRTPPAIGYSGTQIFNTVGASKDEGEPNHCGILGGASQWIYYQAPSDGIFILNTDGSGFDTVLAVYTNNGPVVDFTNLVSVACDNDGGLDGHASAVAFAVTRNTLFYVAVDGVGSAMGRVQLNYKLVVPLRFTSWSYTGGQFQLQFAGQPAGSFILQRSSTLTNWITLLITNSASGIVIFTDINLSGFDGRYYRAFQPQ
;
A
#
# COMPACT_ATOMS: atom_id res chain seq x y z
N ASN A 1 -9.65 -8.01 -37.22
CA ASN A 1 -10.86 -8.72 -36.80
C ASN A 1 -11.57 -7.87 -35.76
N GLY A 2 -12.49 -7.00 -36.19
CA GLY A 2 -13.29 -6.19 -35.28
C GLY A 2 -14.41 -7.04 -34.70
N GLU A 3 -14.67 -6.90 -33.41
CA GLU A 3 -15.84 -7.53 -32.78
C GLU A 3 -17.11 -7.07 -33.49
N ALA A 4 -18.03 -8.01 -33.77
CA ALA A 4 -19.33 -7.66 -34.31
C ALA A 4 -20.16 -6.99 -33.20
N THR A 5 -20.94 -5.98 -33.56
CA THR A 5 -21.89 -5.37 -32.62
C THR A 5 -22.88 -6.44 -32.12
N THR A 6 -23.22 -6.42 -30.83
CA THR A 6 -24.20 -7.35 -30.22
C THR A 6 -25.65 -6.99 -30.58
N VAL A 7 -25.86 -5.81 -31.18
CA VAL A 7 -27.16 -5.32 -31.65
C VAL A 7 -27.27 -5.58 -33.15
N GLY A 8 -28.37 -6.21 -33.57
CA GLY A 8 -28.66 -6.42 -34.99
C GLY A 8 -28.76 -5.09 -35.74
N GLY A 9 -28.29 -5.06 -36.99
CA GLY A 9 -28.48 -3.92 -37.88
C GLY A 9 -29.95 -3.68 -38.24
N ALA A 10 -30.23 -2.57 -38.91
CA ALA A 10 -31.57 -2.27 -39.39
C ALA A 10 -32.04 -3.29 -40.46
N MET A 11 -33.35 -3.48 -40.59
CA MET A 11 -33.93 -4.45 -41.52
C MET A 11 -34.58 -3.77 -42.73
N SER A 12 -34.47 -4.40 -43.90
CA SER A 12 -35.04 -3.93 -45.17
C SER A 12 -34.64 -2.47 -45.47
N VAL A 13 -35.58 -1.60 -45.86
CA VAL A 13 -35.32 -0.20 -46.25
C VAL A 13 -35.33 0.70 -45.00
N ALA A 14 -34.33 0.56 -44.14
CA ALA A 14 -34.17 1.35 -42.93
C ALA A 14 -32.71 1.70 -42.63
N GLY A 15 -32.47 2.88 -42.07
CA GLY A 15 -31.15 3.31 -41.61
C GLY A 15 -30.81 2.68 -40.25
N GLY A 16 -29.51 2.47 -40.01
CA GLY A 16 -29.03 2.02 -38.71
C GLY A 16 -29.24 3.08 -37.63
N SER A 17 -29.46 2.66 -36.38
CA SER A 17 -29.55 3.55 -35.21
C SER A 17 -28.34 3.41 -34.30
N TYR A 18 -27.86 4.53 -33.72
CA TYR A 18 -26.91 4.53 -32.60
C TYR A 18 -26.97 5.82 -31.74
N GLY A 19 -26.40 6.93 -32.22
CA GLY A 19 -26.50 8.26 -31.61
C GLY A 19 -27.80 9.00 -31.94
N GLY A 20 -28.52 8.51 -32.94
CA GLY A 20 -29.90 8.88 -33.22
C GLY A 20 -30.66 7.65 -33.72
N LEU A 21 -31.99 7.77 -33.80
CA LEU A 21 -32.81 6.74 -34.45
C LEU A 21 -32.63 6.86 -35.98
N GLY A 22 -32.28 5.76 -36.64
CA GLY A 22 -32.26 5.70 -38.10
C GLY A 22 -33.66 5.87 -38.67
N GLY A 23 -33.76 6.49 -39.83
CA GLY A 23 -35.06 6.60 -40.50
C GLY A 23 -35.53 5.22 -40.98
N SER A 24 -36.84 5.06 -41.13
CA SER A 24 -37.46 3.83 -41.64
C SER A 24 -38.51 4.18 -42.69
N ASP A 25 -38.63 3.35 -43.73
CA ASP A 25 -39.76 3.38 -44.66
C ASP A 25 -40.65 2.13 -44.47
N PRO A 26 -41.77 2.25 -43.74
CA PRO A 26 -42.68 1.14 -43.51
C PRO A 26 -43.30 0.58 -44.80
N GLY A 27 -43.39 1.38 -45.86
CA GLY A 27 -43.94 0.97 -47.15
C GLY A 27 -43.13 -0.13 -47.85
N PHE A 28 -41.85 -0.25 -47.51
CA PHE A 28 -40.95 -1.32 -47.97
C PHE A 28 -40.51 -2.26 -46.83
N GLY A 29 -41.28 -2.30 -45.73
CA GLY A 29 -40.99 -3.16 -44.58
C GLY A 29 -39.75 -2.75 -43.79
N GLY A 30 -39.31 -1.49 -43.90
CA GLY A 30 -38.14 -0.96 -43.18
C GLY A 30 -38.38 -0.88 -41.68
N VAL A 31 -37.45 -1.43 -40.89
CA VAL A 31 -37.46 -1.35 -39.42
C VAL A 31 -36.07 -0.96 -38.93
N ALA A 32 -35.94 0.25 -38.37
CA ALA A 32 -34.71 0.68 -37.73
C ALA A 32 -34.53 -0.07 -36.40
N ASN A 33 -33.29 -0.41 -36.07
CA ASN A 33 -32.97 -0.98 -34.76
C ASN A 33 -33.17 0.07 -33.65
N ALA A 34 -33.34 -0.38 -32.40
CA ALA A 34 -33.46 0.52 -31.26
C ALA A 34 -32.16 1.32 -31.04
N LEU A 35 -32.26 2.45 -30.35
CA LEU A 35 -31.12 3.16 -29.78
C LEU A 35 -30.46 2.31 -28.69
N TYR A 36 -29.13 2.37 -28.59
CA TYR A 36 -28.36 1.61 -27.60
C TYR A 36 -27.06 2.34 -27.22
N GLY A 37 -26.42 1.86 -26.16
CA GLY A 37 -25.15 2.40 -25.66
C GLY A 37 -25.30 3.65 -24.79
N SER A 38 -24.18 4.13 -24.24
CA SER A 38 -24.12 5.33 -23.38
C SER A 38 -23.81 6.59 -24.18
N GLU A 39 -24.43 7.71 -23.85
CA GLU A 39 -24.13 9.03 -24.44
C GLU A 39 -22.90 9.67 -23.79
N SER A 40 -22.71 9.42 -22.49
CA SER A 40 -21.63 9.97 -21.69
C SER A 40 -20.37 9.10 -21.65
N ALA A 41 -20.46 7.86 -22.13
CA ALA A 41 -19.35 6.91 -22.30
C ALA A 41 -19.58 5.99 -23.51
N PRO A 42 -19.57 6.52 -24.75
CA PRO A 42 -19.86 5.76 -25.96
C PRO A 42 -18.72 4.79 -26.29
N LEU A 43 -18.96 3.48 -26.12
CA LEU A 43 -17.98 2.43 -26.37
C LEU A 43 -18.46 1.38 -27.38
N ASP A 44 -19.67 1.54 -27.91
CA ASP A 44 -20.27 0.57 -28.83
C ASP A 44 -19.97 0.92 -30.29
N LEU A 45 -20.06 -0.07 -31.16
CA LEU A 45 -19.98 0.15 -32.61
C LEU A 45 -21.31 0.65 -33.15
N GLY A 46 -21.27 1.46 -34.20
CA GLY A 46 -22.45 1.80 -34.98
C GLY A 46 -23.01 0.57 -35.69
N SER A 47 -24.34 0.54 -35.82
CA SER A 47 -25.08 -0.45 -36.60
C SER A 47 -25.11 -0.10 -38.08
N GLY A 48 -25.08 -1.13 -38.93
CA GLY A 48 -25.30 -0.99 -40.37
C GLY A 48 -26.76 -0.71 -40.72
N GLY A 49 -26.98 -0.07 -41.87
CA GLY A 49 -28.31 0.06 -42.45
C GLY A 49 -28.84 -1.27 -42.99
N GLY A 50 -30.14 -1.31 -43.26
CA GLY A 50 -30.79 -2.49 -43.81
C GLY A 50 -30.55 -2.63 -45.32
N ALA A 51 -30.30 -3.86 -45.75
CA ALA A 51 -30.07 -4.23 -47.15
C ALA A 51 -31.39 -4.59 -47.84
N GLY A 52 -32.24 -3.58 -48.07
CA GLY A 52 -33.52 -3.76 -48.76
C GLY A 52 -33.33 -4.42 -50.13
N PHE A 53 -34.06 -5.51 -50.40
CA PHE A 53 -33.97 -6.27 -51.65
C PHE A 53 -32.57 -6.75 -52.05
N GLY A 54 -31.64 -6.87 -51.10
CA GLY A 54 -30.25 -7.28 -51.34
C GLY A 54 -29.31 -6.14 -51.76
N ASP A 55 -29.79 -4.90 -51.76
CA ASP A 55 -28.96 -3.73 -52.07
C ASP A 55 -27.94 -3.46 -50.95
N PRO A 56 -26.66 -3.16 -51.27
CA PRO A 56 -25.66 -2.87 -50.25
C PRO A 56 -26.01 -1.62 -49.44
N ALA A 57 -26.17 -1.82 -48.13
CA ALA A 57 -26.46 -0.77 -47.17
C ALA A 57 -25.19 -0.10 -46.64
N GLY A 58 -25.36 1.03 -45.97
CA GLY A 58 -24.27 1.75 -45.33
C GLY A 58 -23.75 1.03 -44.09
N ASN A 59 -22.43 0.99 -43.93
CA ASN A 59 -21.78 0.42 -42.75
C ASN A 59 -21.93 1.32 -41.53
N GLY A 60 -22.11 0.72 -40.36
CA GLY A 60 -22.02 1.42 -39.09
C GLY A 60 -20.60 1.89 -38.79
N GLY A 61 -20.45 2.98 -38.04
CA GLY A 61 -19.15 3.52 -37.67
C GLY A 61 -18.41 2.70 -36.60
N GLY A 62 -17.08 2.83 -36.55
CA GLY A 62 -16.21 2.15 -35.57
C GLY A 62 -16.19 2.83 -34.19
N ARG A 63 -15.29 2.37 -33.31
CA ARG A 63 -15.04 2.97 -31.99
C ARG A 63 -13.62 3.53 -31.92
N ILE A 64 -13.48 4.74 -31.41
CA ILE A 64 -12.21 5.35 -31.03
C ILE A 64 -12.30 5.79 -29.57
N GLU A 65 -11.27 5.47 -28.79
CA GLU A 65 -11.11 5.96 -27.42
C GLU A 65 -9.73 6.59 -27.29
N ILE A 66 -9.67 7.84 -26.82
CA ILE A 66 -8.44 8.60 -26.67
C ILE A 66 -8.43 9.23 -25.28
N GLU A 67 -7.35 9.00 -24.56
CA GLU A 67 -7.02 9.71 -23.33
C GLU A 67 -5.75 10.54 -23.56
N ALA A 68 -5.80 11.82 -23.26
CA ALA A 68 -4.70 12.75 -23.55
C ALA A 68 -4.61 13.87 -22.51
N GLY A 69 -3.41 14.42 -22.31
CA GLY A 69 -3.22 15.59 -21.46
C GLY A 69 -3.78 16.89 -22.06
N ALA A 70 -3.83 16.99 -23.39
CA ALA A 70 -4.43 18.10 -24.13
C ALA A 70 -4.82 17.64 -25.54
N ILE A 71 -5.86 18.24 -26.13
CA ILE A 71 -6.24 18.01 -27.53
C ILE A 71 -6.42 19.37 -28.22
N VAL A 72 -5.77 19.54 -29.37
CA VAL A 72 -5.94 20.69 -30.27
C VAL A 72 -6.61 20.20 -31.57
N ALA A 73 -7.93 20.31 -31.63
CA ALA A 73 -8.75 19.88 -32.75
C ALA A 73 -8.85 20.97 -33.83
N SER A 74 -7.78 21.14 -34.63
CA SER A 74 -7.79 22.05 -35.79
C SER A 74 -8.32 21.42 -37.08
N GLY A 75 -8.46 20.09 -37.09
CA GLY A 75 -8.94 19.29 -38.22
C GLY A 75 -10.37 18.79 -38.02
N GLN A 76 -10.63 17.52 -38.33
CA GLN A 76 -11.96 16.92 -38.21
C GLN A 76 -11.95 15.72 -37.24
N ILE A 77 -12.89 15.70 -36.30
CA ILE A 77 -13.20 14.57 -35.42
C ILE A 77 -14.60 14.10 -35.82
N LEU A 78 -14.67 13.00 -36.58
CA LEU A 78 -15.91 12.54 -37.21
C LEU A 78 -16.30 11.14 -36.75
N ALA A 79 -17.49 11.03 -36.16
CA ALA A 79 -18.15 9.75 -35.88
C ALA A 79 -19.26 9.49 -36.91
N ASP A 80 -18.99 9.74 -38.19
CA ASP A 80 -20.00 9.69 -39.25
C ASP A 80 -20.27 8.23 -39.71
N GLY A 81 -21.52 7.94 -40.07
CA GLY A 81 -21.94 6.65 -40.62
C GLY A 81 -21.65 6.49 -42.12
N GLY A 82 -21.49 5.25 -42.57
CA GLY A 82 -21.27 4.95 -43.99
C GLY A 82 -22.53 5.18 -44.82
N ASN A 83 -22.37 5.82 -45.99
CA ASN A 83 -23.47 5.95 -46.95
C ASN A 83 -23.82 4.59 -47.58
N ALA A 84 -25.10 4.40 -47.91
CA ALA A 84 -25.52 3.27 -48.73
C ALA A 84 -25.05 3.44 -50.18
N ILE A 85 -24.82 2.30 -50.84
CA ILE A 85 -24.43 2.26 -52.26
C ILE A 85 -25.62 1.86 -53.13
N GLY A 86 -26.50 0.98 -52.62
CA GLY A 86 -27.70 0.54 -53.34
C GLY A 86 -28.88 1.50 -53.20
N ARG A 87 -29.84 1.40 -54.12
CA ARG A 87 -31.02 2.27 -54.20
C ARG A 87 -31.93 2.14 -52.98
N TYR A 88 -32.05 0.92 -52.46
CA TYR A 88 -32.88 0.54 -51.32
C TYR A 88 -32.07 0.26 -50.05
N GLY A 89 -30.75 0.49 -50.09
CA GLY A 89 -29.89 0.33 -48.92
C GLY A 89 -30.06 1.51 -47.96
N GLY A 90 -30.35 1.24 -46.69
CA GLY A 90 -30.38 2.28 -45.66
C GLY A 90 -28.99 2.78 -45.30
N GLY A 91 -28.89 4.03 -44.85
CA GLY A 91 -27.63 4.59 -44.36
C GLY A 91 -27.17 3.92 -43.06
N GLY A 92 -25.86 3.74 -42.89
CA GLY A 92 -25.29 3.25 -41.63
C GLY A 92 -25.37 4.30 -40.53
N SER A 93 -25.48 3.87 -39.29
CA SER A 93 -25.31 4.79 -38.16
C SER A 93 -23.85 5.21 -38.00
N GLY A 94 -23.61 6.34 -37.34
CA GLY A 94 -22.26 6.73 -36.99
C GLY A 94 -21.68 5.88 -35.85
N GLY A 95 -20.39 6.08 -35.57
CA GLY A 95 -19.64 5.29 -34.58
C GLY A 95 -19.54 5.94 -33.21
N SER A 96 -18.60 5.44 -32.39
CA SER A 96 -18.24 6.00 -31.09
C SER A 96 -16.90 6.73 -31.14
N ILE A 97 -16.85 7.93 -30.58
CA ILE A 97 -15.58 8.58 -30.23
C ILE A 97 -15.67 9.03 -28.77
N PHE A 98 -14.81 8.49 -27.91
CA PHE A 98 -14.71 8.88 -26.51
C PHE A 98 -13.35 9.52 -26.23
N LEU A 99 -13.34 10.84 -25.98
CA LEU A 99 -12.15 11.63 -25.68
C LEU A 99 -12.14 12.02 -24.19
N ARG A 100 -11.07 11.68 -23.49
CA ARG A 100 -10.80 12.13 -22.11
C ARG A 100 -9.57 13.02 -22.10
N VAL A 101 -9.78 14.33 -21.87
CA VAL A 101 -8.69 15.30 -21.74
C VAL A 101 -8.43 15.57 -20.25
N VAL A 102 -7.47 14.85 -19.69
CA VAL A 102 -7.15 14.85 -18.26
C VAL A 102 -6.05 15.88 -17.98
N GLY A 103 -6.33 16.88 -17.15
CA GLY A 103 -5.32 17.86 -16.72
C GLY A 103 -4.97 18.95 -17.74
N GLY A 104 -5.70 19.06 -18.85
CA GLY A 104 -5.47 20.14 -19.83
C GLY A 104 -6.64 20.44 -20.75
N ASN A 105 -6.32 21.09 -21.88
CA ASN A 105 -7.32 21.83 -22.66
C ASN A 105 -7.83 21.03 -23.86
N PHE A 106 -9.14 21.06 -24.06
CA PHE A 106 -9.73 20.77 -25.37
C PHE A 106 -9.87 22.10 -26.12
N SER A 107 -9.18 22.24 -27.26
CA SER A 107 -9.03 23.51 -27.96
C SER A 107 -8.98 23.32 -29.48
N GLY A 108 -8.92 24.40 -30.24
CA GLY A 108 -8.87 24.37 -31.71
C GLY A 108 -10.12 24.97 -32.36
N ASN A 109 -10.10 25.01 -33.69
CA ASN A 109 -11.13 25.67 -34.52
C ASN A 109 -11.69 24.74 -35.62
N GLY A 110 -11.43 23.43 -35.52
CA GLY A 110 -11.83 22.43 -36.47
C GLY A 110 -13.32 22.05 -36.38
N VAL A 111 -13.65 20.83 -36.78
CA VAL A 111 -15.02 20.30 -36.78
C VAL A 111 -15.11 19.04 -35.93
N VAL A 112 -16.07 19.01 -35.00
CA VAL A 112 -16.49 17.79 -34.31
C VAL A 112 -17.89 17.45 -34.77
N ARG A 113 -18.08 16.27 -35.36
CA ARG A 113 -19.36 15.90 -35.97
C ARG A 113 -19.69 14.43 -35.87
N ALA A 114 -20.97 14.15 -35.61
CA ALA A 114 -21.52 12.80 -35.63
C ALA A 114 -22.77 12.75 -36.52
N ASN A 115 -22.63 12.35 -37.79
CA ASN A 115 -23.75 12.18 -38.72
C ASN A 115 -24.06 10.71 -38.99
N GLY A 116 -25.29 10.44 -39.42
CA GLY A 116 -25.59 9.18 -40.06
C GLY A 116 -25.15 9.18 -41.51
N GLY A 117 -24.98 8.00 -42.08
CA GLY A 117 -24.82 7.85 -43.52
C GLY A 117 -26.11 8.18 -44.25
N MET A 118 -25.99 8.72 -45.45
CA MET A 118 -27.12 8.87 -46.37
C MET A 118 -27.59 7.49 -46.83
N GLY A 119 -28.91 7.29 -46.86
CA GLY A 119 -29.51 6.16 -47.56
C GLY A 119 -29.45 6.31 -49.08
N GLY A 120 -29.77 5.24 -49.79
CA GLY A 120 -30.01 5.29 -51.23
C GLY A 120 -31.18 6.21 -51.60
N SER A 121 -31.38 6.45 -52.89
CA SER A 121 -32.43 7.38 -53.37
C SER A 121 -33.87 7.05 -52.92
N LEU A 122 -34.14 5.82 -52.48
CA LEU A 122 -35.42 5.40 -51.92
C LEU A 122 -35.28 4.83 -50.51
N ALA A 123 -34.20 5.15 -49.80
CA ALA A 123 -33.94 4.62 -48.48
C ALA A 123 -33.56 5.73 -47.49
N PRO A 124 -33.95 5.59 -46.22
CA PRO A 124 -33.68 6.59 -45.22
C PRO A 124 -32.20 6.60 -44.76
N ALA A 125 -31.79 7.74 -44.20
CA ALA A 125 -30.48 7.91 -43.59
C ALA A 125 -30.38 7.18 -42.23
N GLY A 126 -29.15 6.88 -41.82
CA GLY A 126 -28.87 6.38 -40.47
C GLY A 126 -28.99 7.48 -39.40
N GLY A 127 -29.16 7.08 -38.14
CA GLY A 127 -29.03 7.96 -37.00
C GLY A 127 -27.56 8.07 -36.62
N GLY A 128 -27.02 9.28 -36.45
CA GLY A 128 -25.57 9.51 -36.39
C GLY A 128 -24.82 8.82 -35.25
N GLY A 129 -23.53 9.14 -35.12
CA GLY A 129 -22.67 8.54 -34.09
C GLY A 129 -22.83 9.19 -32.72
N ARG A 130 -21.96 8.82 -31.79
CA ARG A 130 -21.81 9.46 -30.48
C ARG A 130 -20.38 9.91 -30.27
N ILE A 131 -20.21 11.16 -29.88
CA ILE A 131 -18.91 11.71 -29.48
C ILE A 131 -19.05 12.23 -28.06
N ALA A 132 -18.29 11.67 -27.11
CA ALA A 132 -18.16 12.22 -25.78
C ALA A 132 -16.77 12.82 -25.58
N ILE A 133 -16.69 14.05 -25.08
CA ILE A 133 -15.46 14.77 -24.80
C ILE A 133 -15.50 15.29 -23.37
N TYR A 134 -14.60 14.78 -22.54
CA TYR A 134 -14.36 15.31 -21.20
C TYR A 134 -13.14 16.22 -21.24
N TYR A 135 -13.23 17.42 -20.66
CA TYR A 135 -12.14 18.41 -20.69
C TYR A 135 -11.95 19.12 -19.35
N THR A 136 -10.72 19.45 -18.99
CA THR A 136 -10.53 20.32 -17.80
C THR A 136 -10.87 21.78 -18.15
N ILE A 137 -10.42 22.25 -19.33
CA ILE A 137 -10.74 23.57 -19.87
C ILE A 137 -11.22 23.40 -21.32
N ASN A 138 -12.37 24.01 -21.64
CA ASN A 138 -12.85 24.10 -23.02
C ASN A 138 -12.47 25.45 -23.62
N ALA A 139 -11.55 25.42 -24.57
CA ALA A 139 -11.16 26.55 -25.41
C ALA A 139 -11.41 26.25 -26.90
N PHE A 140 -12.28 25.28 -27.20
CA PHE A 140 -12.64 24.94 -28.57
C PHE A 140 -13.61 26.00 -29.12
N THR A 141 -13.27 26.52 -30.29
CA THR A 141 -14.03 27.58 -31.00
C THR A 141 -14.52 27.12 -32.38
N GLY A 142 -14.27 25.85 -32.70
CA GLY A 142 -14.66 25.25 -33.97
C GLY A 142 -16.13 24.87 -34.04
N ALA A 143 -16.53 24.24 -35.13
CA ALA A 143 -17.91 23.83 -35.35
C ALA A 143 -18.22 22.50 -34.63
N LEU A 144 -19.28 22.50 -33.83
CA LEU A 144 -19.92 21.31 -33.27
C LEU A 144 -21.21 21.04 -34.05
N GLY A 145 -21.47 19.80 -34.45
CA GLY A 145 -22.77 19.48 -35.04
C GLY A 145 -22.98 18.03 -35.46
N GLY A 146 -24.04 17.83 -36.23
CA GLY A 146 -24.46 16.54 -36.74
C GLY A 146 -25.79 16.08 -36.16
N GLN A 147 -26.28 14.93 -36.64
CA GLN A 147 -27.59 14.36 -36.29
C GLN A 147 -27.50 13.20 -35.28
N GLY A 148 -26.30 12.94 -34.75
CA GLY A 148 -26.03 12.04 -33.63
C GLY A 148 -25.79 12.82 -32.33
N THR A 149 -25.26 12.15 -31.32
CA THR A 149 -25.04 12.75 -29.98
C THR A 149 -23.65 13.35 -29.86
N LEU A 150 -23.58 14.59 -29.38
CA LEU A 150 -22.34 15.22 -28.90
C LEU A 150 -22.48 15.50 -27.40
N TYR A 151 -21.62 14.88 -26.59
CA TYR A 151 -21.58 15.04 -25.14
C TYR A 151 -20.29 15.76 -24.76
N LEU A 152 -20.38 17.02 -24.32
CA LEU A 152 -19.23 17.83 -23.92
C LEU A 152 -19.34 18.17 -22.44
N GLN A 153 -18.46 17.62 -21.61
CA GLN A 153 -18.54 17.75 -20.16
C GLN A 153 -17.18 18.16 -19.58
N ALA A 154 -17.19 18.97 -18.52
CA ALA A 154 -15.97 19.20 -17.77
C ALA A 154 -15.50 17.87 -17.13
N ALA A 155 -14.24 17.49 -17.34
CA ALA A 155 -13.59 16.37 -16.71
C ALA A 155 -13.60 16.61 -15.20
N GLU A 156 -14.21 15.70 -14.48
CA GLU A 156 -14.09 15.64 -13.04
C GLU A 156 -12.63 15.34 -12.69
N THR A 157 -12.00 16.19 -11.90
CA THR A 157 -10.56 16.11 -11.60
C THR A 157 -10.31 15.56 -10.21
N SER A 158 -9.13 14.99 -10.00
CA SER A 158 -8.56 14.76 -8.67
C SER A 158 -8.49 16.08 -7.89
N PRO A 159 -8.36 16.01 -6.55
CA PRO A 159 -8.27 17.22 -5.75
C PRO A 159 -7.01 18.02 -6.08
N ILE A 160 -7.13 19.35 -6.08
CA ILE A 160 -6.02 20.28 -6.24
C ILE A 160 -6.09 21.27 -5.08
N ILE A 161 -5.01 21.34 -4.30
CA ILE A 161 -4.88 22.28 -3.19
C ILE A 161 -4.52 23.66 -3.77
N SER A 162 -5.40 24.63 -3.55
CA SER A 162 -5.25 26.00 -4.06
C SER A 162 -4.72 26.99 -3.02
N MET A 163 -4.90 26.68 -1.73
CA MET A 163 -4.41 27.50 -0.61
C MET A 163 -4.30 26.65 0.65
N GLN A 164 -3.37 26.99 1.53
CA GLN A 164 -3.24 26.41 2.87
C GLN A 164 -2.76 27.45 3.89
N SER A 165 -2.96 27.18 5.18
CA SER A 165 -2.33 27.96 6.25
C SER A 165 -0.79 27.89 6.15
N PRO A 166 -0.06 28.99 6.45
CA PRO A 166 1.39 28.96 6.56
C PRO A 166 1.84 28.34 7.90
N SER A 167 3.10 27.93 7.99
CA SER A 167 3.75 27.56 9.26
C SER A 167 3.68 28.69 10.29
N GLN A 168 3.55 28.35 11.58
CA GLN A 168 3.25 29.30 12.65
C GLN A 168 4.14 29.07 13.87
N ILE A 169 4.49 30.17 14.54
CA ILE A 169 4.99 30.13 15.92
C ILE A 169 3.81 30.34 16.86
N VAL A 170 3.48 29.35 17.69
CA VAL A 170 2.30 29.37 18.57
C VAL A 170 2.74 29.31 20.02
N ALA A 171 2.31 30.28 20.82
CA ALA A 171 2.58 30.28 22.25
C ALA A 171 1.75 29.20 22.97
N LEU A 172 2.35 28.56 23.99
CA LEU A 172 1.66 27.56 24.81
C LEU A 172 0.36 28.12 25.41
N GLY A 173 -0.70 27.32 25.41
CA GLY A 173 -2.05 27.66 25.86
C GLY A 173 -2.85 28.57 24.92
N ARG A 174 -2.31 28.98 23.77
CA ARG A 174 -3.05 29.77 22.77
C ARG A 174 -3.70 28.86 21.72
N PRO A 175 -4.84 29.26 21.14
CA PRO A 175 -5.45 28.48 20.06
C PRO A 175 -4.62 28.59 18.78
N ALA A 176 -4.66 27.54 17.95
CA ALA A 176 -4.14 27.52 16.59
C ALA A 176 -5.21 26.99 15.63
N GLN A 177 -5.17 27.45 14.38
CA GLN A 177 -6.09 26.98 13.33
C GLN A 177 -5.34 26.74 12.02
N LEU A 178 -5.55 25.53 11.48
CA LEU A 178 -5.09 25.10 10.18
C LEU A 178 -6.28 25.03 9.24
N SER A 179 -6.08 25.43 7.98
CA SER A 179 -7.11 25.38 6.96
C SER A 179 -6.50 25.11 5.59
N VAL A 180 -7.29 24.47 4.72
CA VAL A 180 -6.94 24.23 3.33
C VAL A 180 -8.13 24.58 2.44
N ALA A 181 -7.87 25.13 1.26
CA ALA A 181 -8.87 25.29 0.20
C ALA A 181 -8.46 24.40 -0.98
N ALA A 182 -9.35 23.48 -1.35
CA ALA A 182 -9.13 22.57 -2.46
C ALA A 182 -10.28 22.62 -3.46
N GLN A 183 -9.95 22.35 -4.72
CA GLN A 183 -10.89 22.20 -5.84
C GLN A 183 -10.80 20.75 -6.34
N GLY A 184 -11.83 20.28 -7.04
CA GLY A 184 -11.88 18.93 -7.60
C GLY A 184 -13.30 18.40 -7.62
N ALA A 185 -13.49 17.19 -8.15
CA ALA A 185 -14.80 16.56 -8.18
C ALA A 185 -15.28 16.21 -6.76
N PRO A 186 -16.50 16.60 -6.35
CA PRO A 186 -17.05 16.24 -5.04
C PRO A 186 -17.55 14.78 -5.02
N PRO A 187 -17.68 14.17 -3.82
CA PRO A 187 -17.28 14.70 -2.52
C PRO A 187 -15.75 14.66 -2.33
N LEU A 188 -15.22 15.69 -1.67
CA LEU A 188 -13.83 15.71 -1.19
C LEU A 188 -13.80 15.12 0.23
N ALA A 189 -12.96 14.11 0.43
CA ALA A 189 -12.64 13.55 1.75
C ALA A 189 -11.31 14.15 2.23
N TYR A 190 -11.24 14.56 3.50
CA TYR A 190 -10.03 15.12 4.11
C TYR A 190 -9.55 14.21 5.23
N GLN A 191 -8.25 14.17 5.44
CA GLN A 191 -7.63 13.56 6.61
C GLN A 191 -6.40 14.38 7.00
N TRP A 192 -6.48 15.08 8.13
CA TRP A 192 -5.32 15.77 8.72
C TRP A 192 -4.37 14.77 9.35
N ARG A 193 -3.08 15.10 9.27
CA ARG A 193 -1.96 14.31 9.76
C ARG A 193 -1.04 15.18 10.59
N HIS A 194 -0.44 14.57 11.61
CA HIS A 194 0.58 15.17 12.47
C HIS A 194 1.79 14.23 12.47
N ASN A 195 2.94 14.75 12.03
CA ASN A 195 4.16 14.02 11.71
C ASN A 195 3.96 12.81 10.79
N GLY A 196 2.94 12.84 9.93
CA GLY A 196 2.62 11.74 9.00
C GLY A 196 1.50 10.81 9.49
N ALA A 197 1.33 10.66 10.81
CA ALA A 197 0.24 9.89 11.40
C ALA A 197 -1.10 10.62 11.29
N ASN A 198 -2.17 9.89 10.99
CA ASN A 198 -3.52 10.45 10.89
C ASN A 198 -3.99 10.95 12.27
N ILE A 199 -4.57 12.15 12.31
CA ILE A 199 -5.24 12.68 13.51
C ILE A 199 -6.67 12.12 13.51
N PRO A 200 -7.07 11.31 14.50
CA PRO A 200 -8.40 10.72 14.53
C PRO A 200 -9.52 11.76 14.47
N GLY A 201 -10.47 11.57 13.54
CA GLY A 201 -11.64 12.44 13.38
C GLY A 201 -11.37 13.80 12.73
N ALA A 202 -10.13 14.14 12.40
CA ALA A 202 -9.79 15.40 11.74
C ALA A 202 -10.03 15.33 10.22
N THR A 203 -11.31 15.28 9.83
CA THR A 203 -11.75 15.01 8.45
C THR A 203 -12.40 16.22 7.75
N ASN A 204 -12.21 17.42 8.30
CA ASN A 204 -12.74 18.67 7.74
C ASN A 204 -11.64 19.48 7.03
N ALA A 205 -12.04 20.43 6.19
CA ALA A 205 -11.11 21.37 5.54
C ALA A 205 -10.34 22.29 6.53
N ALA A 206 -10.77 22.35 7.79
CA ALA A 206 -10.08 23.06 8.86
C ALA A 206 -9.86 22.15 10.08
N TYR A 207 -8.74 22.34 10.76
CA TYR A 207 -8.39 21.67 12.01
C TYR A 207 -8.04 22.74 13.05
N ALA A 208 -8.61 22.64 14.24
CA ALA A 208 -8.47 23.63 15.30
C ALA A 208 -7.88 22.99 16.56
N ILE A 209 -6.89 23.67 17.14
CA ILE A 209 -6.27 23.33 18.41
C ILE A 209 -6.72 24.39 19.40
N ALA A 210 -7.46 24.00 20.44
CA ALA A 210 -8.08 24.95 21.36
C ALA A 210 -7.06 25.65 22.28
N ALA A 211 -6.07 24.90 22.76
CA ALA A 211 -5.01 25.39 23.62
C ALA A 211 -3.73 24.60 23.31
N PHE A 212 -2.87 25.18 22.48
CA PHE A 212 -1.65 24.57 21.98
C PHE A 212 -0.69 24.19 23.11
N ASP A 213 -0.29 22.93 23.19
CA ASP A 213 0.75 22.46 24.10
C ASP A 213 2.03 22.00 23.37
N LEU A 214 2.97 21.38 24.08
CA LEU A 214 4.20 20.88 23.46
C LEU A 214 3.95 19.69 22.55
N SER A 215 3.03 18.80 22.91
CA SER A 215 2.70 17.62 22.11
C SER A 215 1.96 17.99 20.82
N ASP A 216 1.30 19.15 20.78
CA ASP A 216 0.70 19.70 19.56
C ASP A 216 1.73 20.26 18.57
N ALA A 217 2.99 20.48 18.97
CA ALA A 217 4.01 20.95 18.05
C ALA A 217 4.40 19.86 17.04
N GLY A 218 4.88 20.26 15.86
CA GLY A 218 5.29 19.32 14.83
C GLY A 218 4.88 19.75 13.42
N ASN A 219 4.96 18.81 12.49
CA ASN A 219 4.58 19.00 11.10
C ASN A 219 3.16 18.51 10.85
N TYR A 220 2.30 19.38 10.32
CA TYR A 220 0.94 19.03 9.94
C TYR A 220 0.80 18.96 8.43
N SER A 221 0.06 17.99 7.92
CA SER A 221 -0.35 17.94 6.52
C SER A 221 -1.78 17.46 6.40
N VAL A 222 -2.39 17.66 5.23
CA VAL A 222 -3.72 17.13 4.93
C VAL A 222 -3.71 16.40 3.61
N ALA A 223 -4.22 15.17 3.61
CA ALA A 223 -4.49 14.41 2.40
C ALA A 223 -5.97 14.62 2.03
N ILE A 224 -6.22 14.99 0.78
CA ILE A 224 -7.54 15.27 0.24
C ILE A 224 -7.78 14.34 -0.93
N ALA A 225 -8.87 13.58 -0.88
CA ALA A 225 -9.19 12.55 -1.87
C ALA A 225 -10.57 12.73 -2.48
N ASN A 226 -10.69 12.25 -3.71
CA ASN A 226 -11.96 11.90 -4.33
C ASN A 226 -11.75 10.66 -5.21
N ARG A 227 -12.78 10.23 -5.94
CA ARG A 227 -12.71 9.04 -6.81
C ARG A 227 -11.70 9.12 -7.96
N PHE A 228 -11.05 10.26 -8.18
CA PHE A 228 -10.06 10.48 -9.23
C PHE A 228 -8.64 10.58 -8.70
N GLY A 229 -8.43 10.59 -7.39
CA GLY A 229 -7.09 10.57 -6.79
C GLY A 229 -6.97 11.41 -5.53
N ILE A 230 -5.72 11.66 -5.14
CA ILE A 230 -5.37 12.30 -3.86
C ILE A 230 -4.38 13.44 -4.10
N ALA A 231 -4.60 14.56 -3.42
CA ALA A 231 -3.58 15.59 -3.22
C ALA A 231 -3.17 15.64 -1.74
N VAL A 232 -1.87 15.76 -1.48
CA VAL A 232 -1.31 15.92 -0.14
C VAL A 232 -0.71 17.32 -0.03
N SER A 233 -1.02 18.03 1.04
CA SER A 233 -0.48 19.36 1.29
C SER A 233 1.01 19.29 1.66
N PRO A 234 1.81 20.32 1.35
CA PRO A 234 3.11 20.50 2.02
C PRO A 234 2.93 20.60 3.54
N ALA A 235 4.00 20.33 4.29
CA ALA A 235 3.97 20.42 5.75
C ALA A 235 3.75 21.87 6.24
N ILE A 236 2.83 22.02 7.20
CA ILE A 236 2.58 23.23 7.98
C ILE A 236 3.19 23.00 9.36
N ARG A 237 4.26 23.71 9.68
CA ARG A 237 4.97 23.56 10.95
C ARG A 237 4.31 24.42 12.03
N LEU A 238 3.83 23.80 13.10
CA LEU A 238 3.40 24.48 14.32
C LEU A 238 4.45 24.28 15.40
N PHE A 239 4.96 25.37 15.96
CA PHE A 239 6.07 25.26 16.93
C PHE A 239 6.06 26.40 17.95
N PRO A 240 6.40 26.16 19.22
CA PRO A 240 6.52 27.22 20.21
C PRO A 240 7.85 27.95 20.13
N SER A 241 7.91 29.15 20.70
CA SER A 241 9.18 29.84 20.97
C SER A 241 9.80 29.27 22.25
N LEU A 242 10.85 28.47 22.12
CA LEU A 242 11.56 27.82 23.24
C LEU A 242 13.00 28.32 23.37
N ALA A 243 13.61 28.08 24.53
CA ALA A 243 15.05 28.23 24.71
C ALA A 243 15.82 27.24 23.82
N ILE A 244 17.06 27.57 23.44
CA ILE A 244 17.88 26.66 22.63
C ILE A 244 18.40 25.53 23.53
N ALA A 245 18.22 24.29 23.09
CA ALA A 245 18.84 23.10 23.65
C ALA A 245 20.24 22.92 23.02
N SER A 246 21.29 22.90 23.83
CA SER A 246 22.65 22.64 23.34
C SER A 246 22.87 21.15 23.11
N LEU A 247 22.58 20.70 21.89
CA LEU A 247 22.75 19.33 21.44
C LEU A 247 23.98 19.24 20.53
N ALA A 248 24.88 18.29 20.78
CA ALA A 248 26.10 18.12 20.01
C ALA A 248 25.98 16.96 19.03
N ASP A 249 26.51 17.10 17.81
CA ASP A 249 26.64 16.01 16.85
C ASP A 249 27.56 14.91 17.42
N ASN A 250 28.83 15.24 17.67
CA ASN A 250 29.80 14.29 18.22
C ASN A 250 29.57 14.06 19.72
N PHE A 251 29.56 12.79 20.14
CA PHE A 251 29.51 12.36 21.53
C PHE A 251 30.56 13.09 22.37
N ALA A 252 31.80 13.20 21.88
CA ALA A 252 32.90 13.85 22.61
C ALA A 252 32.68 15.36 22.88
N ALA A 253 31.79 16.02 22.12
CA ALA A 253 31.51 17.46 22.23
C ALA A 253 30.25 17.78 23.04
N ARG A 254 29.55 16.76 23.56
CA ARG A 254 28.31 16.91 24.31
C ARG A 254 28.46 17.85 25.52
N VAL A 255 27.47 18.72 25.69
CA VAL A 255 27.42 19.68 26.79
C VAL A 255 26.73 19.05 27.99
N THR A 256 27.17 19.40 29.21
CA THR A 256 26.51 18.99 30.45
C THR A 256 25.36 19.93 30.80
N LEU A 257 24.16 19.38 30.92
CA LEU A 257 23.00 20.03 31.52
C LEU A 257 22.90 19.62 33.00
N THR A 258 22.56 20.56 33.89
CA THR A 258 22.41 20.30 35.34
C THR A 258 21.03 20.65 35.88
N ASN A 259 20.13 21.11 35.00
CA ASN A 259 18.79 21.52 35.37
C ASN A 259 17.96 20.33 35.85
N SER A 260 17.15 20.55 36.89
CA SER A 260 16.11 19.60 37.33
C SER A 260 14.86 19.62 36.45
N ALA A 261 14.68 20.70 35.67
CA ALA A 261 13.68 20.80 34.62
C ALA A 261 14.20 21.69 33.49
N PHE A 262 13.95 21.31 32.24
CA PHE A 262 14.33 22.06 31.05
C PHE A 262 13.31 21.83 29.94
N THR A 263 13.00 22.87 29.18
CA THR A 263 12.24 22.76 27.93
C THR A 263 12.94 23.63 26.89
N GLY A 264 13.36 23.02 25.80
CA GLY A 264 14.10 23.70 24.75
C GLY A 264 13.89 23.11 23.37
N ALA A 265 14.42 23.78 22.37
CA ALA A 265 14.41 23.37 20.98
C ALA A 265 15.82 23.21 20.41
N GLY A 266 16.01 22.22 19.54
CA GLY A 266 17.22 21.98 18.78
C GLY A 266 16.89 21.37 17.41
N ASP A 267 17.89 20.81 16.72
CA ASP A 267 17.69 20.03 15.50
C ASP A 267 18.83 19.02 15.31
N ASN A 268 18.63 18.05 14.42
CA ASN A 268 19.63 17.03 14.08
C ASN A 268 19.93 16.95 12.58
N ARG A 269 19.55 17.96 11.77
CA ARG A 269 19.63 17.84 10.29
C ARG A 269 21.06 17.67 9.79
N SER A 270 22.00 18.33 10.48
CA SER A 270 23.43 18.32 10.13
C SER A 270 24.25 17.29 10.90
N SER A 271 23.63 16.50 11.79
CA SER A 271 24.37 15.51 12.57
C SER A 271 24.59 14.21 11.80
N THR A 272 25.39 13.32 12.37
CA THR A 272 25.79 12.03 11.80
C THR A 272 25.99 10.98 12.87
N LYS A 273 25.59 9.74 12.58
CA LYS A 273 25.94 8.60 13.42
C LYS A 273 27.44 8.33 13.41
N GLU A 274 28.04 8.23 14.60
CA GLU A 274 29.47 7.99 14.76
C GLU A 274 29.83 6.49 14.68
N PRO A 275 31.06 6.13 14.23
CA PRO A 275 31.54 4.75 14.30
C PRO A 275 31.55 4.21 15.75
N GLY A 276 30.89 3.08 15.96
CA GLY A 276 30.76 2.45 17.28
C GLY A 276 29.67 3.07 18.17
N GLU A 277 28.86 3.97 17.63
CA GLU A 277 27.64 4.44 18.28
C GLU A 277 26.56 3.33 18.31
N PRO A 278 25.92 3.06 19.46
CA PRO A 278 24.80 2.12 19.54
C PRO A 278 23.61 2.50 18.64
N ASN A 279 22.82 1.52 18.21
CA ASN A 279 21.49 1.80 17.66
C ASN A 279 20.53 2.17 18.80
N HIS A 280 20.11 3.43 18.83
CA HIS A 280 19.21 3.95 19.86
C HIS A 280 17.83 3.31 19.74
N ALA A 281 17.23 2.92 20.87
CA ALA A 281 16.01 2.10 20.93
C ALA A 281 16.10 0.75 20.19
N GLY A 282 17.29 0.31 19.79
CA GLY A 282 17.50 -0.89 18.98
C GLY A 282 17.25 -0.70 17.48
N ASN A 283 16.91 0.52 17.06
CA ASN A 283 16.55 0.82 15.68
C ASN A 283 17.70 1.54 14.94
N PRO A 284 17.85 1.32 13.62
CA PRO A 284 18.83 2.08 12.85
C PRO A 284 18.42 3.54 12.75
N GLY A 285 19.27 4.42 13.24
CA GLY A 285 19.16 5.85 13.01
C GLY A 285 20.23 6.33 12.04
N GLY A 286 20.80 7.51 12.28
CA GLY A 286 21.81 8.09 11.39
C GLY A 286 22.14 9.55 11.62
N LYS A 287 21.34 10.22 12.45
CA LYS A 287 21.32 11.65 12.72
C LYS A 287 21.22 11.88 14.24
N SER A 288 22.09 11.21 14.99
CA SER A 288 22.13 11.31 16.45
C SER A 288 22.67 12.67 16.90
N VAL A 289 22.17 13.15 18.03
CA VAL A 289 22.72 14.27 18.78
C VAL A 289 22.77 13.92 20.26
N TRP A 290 23.73 14.51 20.97
CA TRP A 290 24.13 14.11 22.31
C TRP A 290 24.15 15.28 23.28
N PHE A 291 23.71 15.02 24.50
CA PHE A 291 24.01 15.84 25.67
C PHE A 291 24.31 14.95 26.87
N ARG A 292 25.13 15.47 27.80
CA ARG A 292 25.30 14.88 29.12
C ARG A 292 24.30 15.51 30.06
N TRP A 293 23.70 14.72 30.93
CA TRP A 293 22.84 15.24 31.99
C TRP A 293 23.34 14.80 33.37
N MET A 294 23.47 15.76 34.28
CA MET A 294 23.90 15.55 35.65
C MET A 294 22.89 16.18 36.60
N PRO A 295 21.88 15.43 37.07
CA PRO A 295 20.84 15.96 37.92
C PRO A 295 21.38 16.31 39.31
N LEU A 296 20.95 17.42 39.89
CA LEU A 296 21.38 17.83 41.25
C LEU A 296 20.53 17.21 42.38
N VAL A 297 19.52 16.42 42.03
CA VAL A 297 18.62 15.75 42.97
C VAL A 297 18.32 14.34 42.47
N SER A 298 18.25 13.39 43.40
CA SER A 298 17.77 12.03 43.11
C SER A 298 16.26 12.01 42.94
N GLY A 299 15.76 11.08 42.12
CA GLY A 299 14.33 10.92 41.90
C GLY A 299 14.02 10.13 40.64
N ILE A 300 12.88 10.45 40.04
CA ILE A 300 12.45 9.85 38.79
C ILE A 300 12.48 10.93 37.71
N ALA A 301 13.30 10.71 36.70
CA ALA A 301 13.44 11.58 35.56
C ALA A 301 12.45 11.21 34.46
N THR A 302 11.94 12.23 33.76
CA THR A 302 11.26 12.10 32.47
C THR A 302 12.03 12.92 31.44
N ILE A 303 12.35 12.29 30.31
CA ILE A 303 12.85 12.97 29.11
C ILE A 303 11.86 12.65 27.99
N SER A 304 11.38 13.67 27.29
CA SER A 304 10.44 13.51 26.18
C SER A 304 10.84 14.40 25.01
N THR A 305 10.64 13.86 23.81
CA THR A 305 10.78 14.56 22.53
C THR A 305 9.43 14.94 21.92
N ALA A 306 8.34 14.87 22.71
CA ALA A 306 7.00 15.25 22.29
C ALA A 306 7.00 16.63 21.61
N GLY A 307 6.45 16.67 20.40
CA GLY A 307 6.39 17.88 19.58
C GLY A 307 7.55 18.08 18.61
N SER A 308 8.51 17.16 18.57
CA SER A 308 9.53 17.11 17.51
C SER A 308 8.89 16.84 16.15
N THR A 309 9.52 17.29 15.07
CA THR A 309 8.91 17.28 13.72
C THR A 309 9.20 16.01 12.91
N PHE A 310 9.73 14.97 13.54
CA PHE A 310 10.19 13.73 12.89
C PHE A 310 10.08 12.57 13.88
N ASP A 311 10.20 11.34 13.36
CA ASP A 311 10.24 10.11 14.13
C ASP A 311 11.53 10.01 14.95
N THR A 312 11.43 10.16 16.27
CA THR A 312 12.60 10.29 17.16
C THR A 312 12.94 8.97 17.85
N LEU A 313 14.22 8.61 17.89
CA LEU A 313 14.76 7.58 18.75
C LEU A 313 15.40 8.24 19.98
N LEU A 314 15.04 7.81 21.19
CA LEU A 314 15.58 8.35 22.44
C LEU A 314 16.28 7.25 23.24
N ALA A 315 17.51 7.51 23.69
CA ALA A 315 18.21 6.58 24.56
C ALA A 315 19.03 7.30 25.64
N VAL A 316 19.12 6.68 26.81
CA VAL A 316 19.85 7.14 27.98
C VAL A 316 20.84 6.07 28.38
N TYR A 317 22.08 6.49 28.60
CA TYR A 317 23.20 5.61 28.90
C TYR A 317 23.98 6.05 30.13
N GLN A 318 24.69 5.09 30.72
CA GLN A 318 25.81 5.33 31.62
C GLN A 318 27.13 4.96 30.94
N GLY A 319 28.21 5.63 31.36
CA GLY A 319 29.56 5.41 30.85
C GLY A 319 30.11 6.62 30.09
N SER A 320 31.40 6.57 29.78
CA SER A 320 32.13 7.69 29.16
C SER A 320 32.74 7.36 27.80
N ASN A 321 32.61 6.11 27.34
CA ASN A 321 33.15 5.63 26.07
C ASN A 321 31.98 5.22 25.16
N LEU A 322 31.88 5.86 24.00
CA LEU A 322 30.81 5.66 23.01
C LEU A 322 30.61 4.18 22.66
N THR A 323 31.69 3.43 22.50
CA THR A 323 31.65 2.02 22.08
C THR A 323 31.33 1.04 23.21
N ASN A 324 31.15 1.52 24.45
CA ASN A 324 30.88 0.69 25.63
C ASN A 324 29.93 1.41 26.61
N LEU A 325 28.89 2.04 26.05
CA LEU A 325 27.82 2.64 26.82
C LEU A 325 26.89 1.56 27.38
N MET A 326 26.51 1.71 28.64
CA MET A 326 25.53 0.85 29.30
C MET A 326 24.15 1.48 29.21
N LEU A 327 23.20 0.80 28.57
CA LEU A 327 21.84 1.28 28.40
C LEU A 327 21.11 1.37 29.76
N VAL A 328 20.42 2.50 29.98
CA VAL A 328 19.56 2.75 31.15
C VAL A 328 18.09 2.74 30.77
N ALA A 329 17.73 3.46 29.72
CA ALA A 329 16.37 3.58 29.21
C ALA A 329 16.39 3.96 27.73
N GLN A 330 15.37 3.57 26.99
CA GLN A 330 15.20 3.93 25.58
C GLN A 330 13.74 3.87 25.16
N ASP A 331 13.39 4.58 24.10
CA ASP A 331 12.06 4.61 23.53
C ASP A 331 12.08 5.02 22.04
N ASP A 332 11.06 4.55 21.31
CA ASP A 332 10.77 4.77 19.88
C ASP A 332 9.25 4.88 19.71
N ASP A 333 8.62 5.97 20.16
CA ASP A 333 7.21 6.39 19.90
C ASP A 333 6.24 6.50 21.10
N SER A 334 6.69 6.30 22.35
CA SER A 334 5.76 6.33 23.50
C SER A 334 5.23 7.73 23.87
N SER A 335 5.72 8.82 23.24
CA SER A 335 5.23 10.20 23.44
C SER A 335 4.22 10.67 22.38
N GLY A 336 3.81 9.79 21.45
CA GLY A 336 2.77 10.07 20.46
C GLY A 336 3.30 10.71 19.18
N PHE A 337 2.60 10.49 18.06
CA PHE A 337 2.95 10.98 16.71
C PHE A 337 4.45 10.82 16.38
N PHE A 338 4.97 9.60 16.64
CA PHE A 338 6.35 9.17 16.40
C PHE A 338 7.43 9.80 17.30
N THR A 339 7.03 10.44 18.38
CA THR A 339 7.97 11.04 19.33
C THR A 339 8.19 10.14 20.53
N SER A 340 9.37 10.22 21.13
CA SER A 340 9.84 9.29 22.15
C SER A 340 9.89 9.91 23.54
N GLY A 341 9.69 9.09 24.55
CA GLY A 341 9.76 9.49 25.95
C GLY A 341 10.22 8.35 26.86
N VAL A 342 11.18 8.66 27.72
CA VAL A 342 11.69 7.72 28.73
C VAL A 342 11.41 8.24 30.13
N ARG A 343 11.20 7.30 31.05
CA ARG A 343 11.13 7.57 32.47
C ARG A 343 12.03 6.60 33.23
N PHE A 344 12.94 7.11 34.06
CA PHE A 344 13.96 6.28 34.70
C PHE A 344 14.42 6.85 36.05
N ASN A 345 15.04 6.00 36.87
CA ASN A 345 15.57 6.40 38.16
C ASN A 345 16.88 7.16 37.99
N VAL A 346 17.03 8.29 38.67
CA VAL A 346 18.27 9.09 38.70
C VAL A 346 18.77 9.29 40.12
N VAL A 347 20.09 9.45 40.24
CA VAL A 347 20.78 9.77 41.49
C VAL A 347 21.46 11.13 41.33
N ALA A 348 21.40 11.95 42.37
CA ALA A 348 22.08 13.25 42.39
C ALA A 348 23.57 13.11 42.06
N ASP A 349 24.07 14.01 41.22
CA ASP A 349 25.46 14.12 40.76
C ASP A 349 25.96 12.93 39.91
N GLU A 350 25.12 11.94 39.61
CA GLU A 350 25.45 10.86 38.66
C GLU A 350 25.09 11.27 37.23
N SER A 351 26.10 11.37 36.35
CA SER A 351 25.88 11.75 34.96
C SER A 351 25.30 10.61 34.11
N SER A 352 24.34 10.93 33.27
CA SER A 352 23.84 10.09 32.17
C SER A 352 24.15 10.74 30.82
N GLU A 353 24.37 9.93 29.80
CA GLU A 353 24.55 10.38 28.41
C GLU A 353 23.24 10.14 27.66
N VAL A 354 22.70 11.18 27.02
CA VAL A 354 21.41 11.13 26.34
C VAL A 354 21.63 11.34 24.85
N ALA A 355 21.11 10.41 24.06
CA ALA A 355 21.08 10.47 22.61
C ALA A 355 19.64 10.70 22.12
N ILE A 356 19.50 11.63 21.17
CA ILE A 356 18.29 11.81 20.37
C ILE A 356 18.71 11.59 18.92
N ASP A 357 18.11 10.62 18.25
CA ASP A 357 18.35 10.31 16.83
C ASP A 357 17.00 10.28 16.11
N GLY A 358 17.01 10.09 14.80
CA GLY A 358 15.80 9.87 14.02
C GLY A 358 15.81 8.52 13.36
N LEU A 359 14.65 7.85 13.39
CA LEU A 359 14.51 6.54 12.78
C LEU A 359 14.91 6.57 11.30
N ALA A 360 15.72 5.61 10.88
CA ALA A 360 16.24 5.49 9.53
C ALA A 360 16.92 6.76 8.99
N GLY A 361 17.45 7.60 9.89
CA GLY A 361 18.07 8.88 9.56
C GLY A 361 17.08 10.03 9.38
N ALA A 362 15.84 9.89 9.87
CA ALA A 362 14.89 10.99 9.97
C ALA A 362 15.52 12.19 10.69
N SER A 363 15.16 13.40 10.27
CA SER A 363 15.72 14.60 10.88
C SER A 363 14.77 15.78 10.80
N GLY A 364 14.89 16.68 11.76
CA GLY A 364 13.95 17.77 11.92
C GLY A 364 14.26 18.63 13.13
N ASP A 365 13.27 19.39 13.56
CA ASP A 365 13.37 20.14 14.81
C ASP A 365 13.05 19.21 15.98
N ILE A 366 13.87 19.31 17.01
CA ILE A 366 13.73 18.60 18.27
C ILE A 366 13.09 19.55 19.26
N ILE A 367 12.02 19.10 19.93
CA ILE A 367 11.62 19.63 21.23
C ILE A 367 12.21 18.68 22.27
N LEU A 368 12.89 19.23 23.27
CA LEU A 368 13.41 18.48 24.40
C LEU A 368 12.72 18.98 25.67
N LYS A 369 11.95 18.11 26.29
CA LYS A 369 11.41 18.32 27.63
C LYS A 369 12.11 17.36 28.61
N LEU A 370 12.59 17.91 29.71
CA LEU A 370 13.26 17.19 30.78
C LEU A 370 12.70 17.65 32.12
N GLU A 371 12.32 16.71 32.98
CA GLU A 371 11.76 16.99 34.31
C GLU A 371 12.19 15.91 35.30
N ILE A 372 12.40 16.28 36.57
CA ILE A 372 12.60 15.35 37.68
C ILE A 372 11.46 15.49 38.67
N GLU A 373 10.89 14.36 39.08
CA GLU A 373 10.10 14.21 40.29
C GLU A 373 11.05 13.84 41.46
N PRO A 374 11.36 14.74 42.40
CA PRO A 374 12.21 14.40 43.54
C PRO A 374 11.44 13.50 44.49
N THR A 375 11.85 12.24 44.60
CA THR A 375 11.18 11.23 45.42
C THR A 375 12.16 10.15 45.86
N PRO A 376 12.01 9.58 47.07
CA PRO A 376 12.76 8.39 47.46
C PRO A 376 12.27 7.11 46.77
N ASP A 377 11.04 7.12 46.20
CA ASP A 377 10.51 5.99 45.46
C ASP A 377 11.30 5.74 44.18
N ARG A 378 11.36 4.47 43.75
CA ARG A 378 12.00 4.08 42.50
C ARG A 378 11.04 3.34 41.59
N LEU A 379 11.17 3.56 40.29
CA LEU A 379 10.56 2.72 39.27
C LEU A 379 11.13 1.30 39.34
N PRO A 380 10.30 0.26 39.14
CA PRO A 380 10.81 -1.06 38.77
C PRO A 380 11.58 -0.96 37.45
N GLU A 381 12.51 -1.87 37.21
CA GLU A 381 13.36 -1.83 36.03
C GLU A 381 13.29 -3.15 35.26
N ILE A 382 13.08 -3.05 33.95
CA ILE A 382 12.99 -4.19 33.04
C ILE A 382 14.40 -4.55 32.60
N LEU A 383 14.81 -5.79 32.89
CA LEU A 383 16.10 -6.35 32.52
C LEU A 383 16.06 -7.04 31.15
N VAL A 384 14.94 -7.71 30.85
CA VAL A 384 14.72 -8.43 29.59
C VAL A 384 13.32 -8.14 29.11
N GLN A 385 13.21 -7.51 27.94
CA GLN A 385 11.94 -7.23 27.27
C GLN A 385 11.29 -8.51 26.73
N PRO A 386 9.95 -8.59 26.66
CA PRO A 386 9.30 -9.66 25.91
C PRO A 386 9.65 -9.54 24.41
N THR A 387 9.79 -10.67 23.74
CA THR A 387 10.17 -10.72 22.32
C THR A 387 9.01 -11.18 21.46
N GLY A 388 8.74 -10.45 20.37
CA GLY A 388 7.77 -10.83 19.35
C GLY A 388 8.15 -12.12 18.62
N LYS A 389 7.17 -12.80 18.03
CA LYS A 389 7.35 -14.10 17.37
C LYS A 389 6.37 -14.25 16.20
N THR A 390 6.85 -14.83 15.10
CA THR A 390 5.98 -15.42 14.06
C THR A 390 6.02 -16.93 14.20
N VAL A 391 4.85 -17.56 14.31
CA VAL A 391 4.75 -19.01 14.59
C VAL A 391 3.66 -19.66 13.74
N PRO A 392 3.71 -20.99 13.52
CA PRO A 392 2.56 -21.70 12.97
C PRO A 392 1.39 -21.74 13.97
N PRO A 393 0.13 -21.92 13.49
CA PRO A 393 -1.01 -22.09 14.37
C PRO A 393 -0.93 -23.42 15.14
N GLY A 394 -1.60 -23.51 16.28
CA GLY A 394 -1.69 -24.76 17.06
C GLY A 394 -0.63 -24.93 18.15
N ILE A 395 0.43 -24.12 18.16
CA ILE A 395 1.55 -24.30 19.09
C ILE A 395 1.35 -23.51 20.40
N LEU A 396 2.04 -23.96 21.46
CA LEU A 396 2.23 -23.19 22.69
C LEU A 396 3.21 -22.03 22.42
N VAL A 397 2.80 -20.81 22.78
CA VAL A 397 3.67 -19.62 22.78
C VAL A 397 3.78 -19.07 24.19
N ALA A 398 4.99 -18.76 24.64
CA ALA A 398 5.21 -18.03 25.88
C ALA A 398 5.91 -16.70 25.60
N LEU A 399 5.37 -15.62 26.17
CA LEU A 399 6.00 -14.31 26.28
C LEU A 399 6.48 -14.14 27.72
N ALA A 400 7.72 -13.70 27.90
CA ALA A 400 8.32 -13.57 29.23
C ALA A 400 9.02 -12.22 29.37
N VAL A 401 8.96 -11.66 30.56
CA VAL A 401 9.68 -10.45 30.95
C VAL A 401 10.53 -10.77 32.18
N THR A 402 11.72 -10.18 32.27
CA THR A 402 12.49 -10.18 33.52
C THR A 402 12.59 -8.76 34.02
N ALA A 403 12.25 -8.53 35.28
CA ALA A 403 12.31 -7.23 35.92
C ALA A 403 12.85 -7.33 37.35
N ARG A 404 13.43 -6.24 37.84
CA ARG A 404 13.83 -6.08 39.23
C ARG A 404 13.03 -4.98 39.91
N ALA A 405 12.76 -5.20 41.19
CA ALA A 405 12.19 -4.21 42.09
C ALA A 405 13.12 -2.99 42.21
N GLY A 406 12.57 -1.78 42.04
CA GLY A 406 13.31 -0.53 42.30
C GLY A 406 13.56 -0.33 43.80
N SER A 407 12.61 -0.77 44.62
CA SER A 407 12.70 -0.82 46.08
C SER A 407 12.60 -2.27 46.57
N PRO A 408 13.66 -2.86 47.18
CA PRO A 408 13.66 -4.28 47.58
C PRO A 408 12.56 -4.69 48.57
N ALA A 409 11.99 -3.72 49.29
CA ALA A 409 10.92 -3.94 50.26
C ALA A 409 9.53 -4.19 49.62
N LEU A 410 9.38 -3.96 48.31
CA LEU A 410 8.10 -4.06 47.61
C LEU A 410 8.16 -5.13 46.50
N GLY A 411 7.17 -6.01 46.45
CA GLY A 411 7.01 -7.00 45.38
C GLY A 411 6.63 -6.37 44.04
N LEU A 412 6.84 -7.11 42.96
CA LEU A 412 6.37 -6.76 41.62
C LEU A 412 5.03 -7.45 41.32
N THR A 413 4.15 -6.72 40.65
CA THR A 413 2.92 -7.26 40.07
C THR A 413 2.94 -7.03 38.56
N TYR A 414 2.44 -8.00 37.80
CA TYR A 414 2.44 -7.98 36.34
C TYR A 414 1.00 -7.91 35.84
N HIS A 415 0.75 -7.18 34.77
CA HIS A 415 -0.53 -7.13 34.08
C HIS A 415 -0.25 -7.12 32.58
N TRP A 416 -0.57 -8.22 31.89
CA TRP A 416 -0.38 -8.31 30.45
C TRP A 416 -1.48 -7.58 29.69
N LEU A 417 -1.10 -6.97 28.57
CA LEU A 417 -1.99 -6.25 27.66
C LEU A 417 -1.85 -6.83 26.26
N LYS A 418 -2.96 -6.92 25.53
CA LYS A 418 -3.02 -7.20 24.08
C LYS A 418 -3.64 -6.00 23.39
N ASP A 419 -2.94 -5.43 22.42
CA ASP A 419 -3.38 -4.26 21.64
C ASP A 419 -3.81 -3.09 22.56
N GLY A 420 -3.08 -2.91 23.68
CA GLY A 420 -3.36 -1.90 24.70
C GLY A 420 -4.45 -2.24 25.72
N VAL A 421 -5.15 -3.37 25.56
CA VAL A 421 -6.24 -3.83 26.44
C VAL A 421 -5.72 -4.87 27.44
N GLU A 422 -6.06 -4.70 28.71
CA GLU A 422 -5.63 -5.62 29.79
C GLU A 422 -6.23 -7.03 29.62
N ILE A 423 -5.37 -8.05 29.77
CA ILE A 423 -5.75 -9.45 29.81
C ILE A 423 -5.99 -9.83 31.27
N LEU A 424 -7.25 -10.14 31.59
CA LEU A 424 -7.67 -10.38 32.98
C LEU A 424 -6.94 -11.57 33.61
N ASN A 425 -6.53 -11.39 34.88
CA ASN A 425 -5.92 -12.40 35.74
C ASN A 425 -4.54 -12.94 35.30
N GLU A 426 -3.90 -12.30 34.31
CA GLU A 426 -2.55 -12.68 33.87
C GLU A 426 -1.49 -11.91 34.65
N THR A 427 -1.14 -12.42 35.85
CA THR A 427 -0.29 -11.71 36.82
C THR A 427 1.14 -12.23 36.96
N ASN A 428 1.55 -13.14 36.08
CA ASN A 428 2.88 -13.74 36.10
C ASN A 428 3.86 -12.98 35.19
N SER A 429 5.16 -13.13 35.45
CA SER A 429 6.22 -12.62 34.56
C SER A 429 6.27 -13.32 33.20
N THR A 430 5.48 -14.38 33.03
CA THR A 430 5.32 -15.12 31.77
C THR A 430 3.84 -15.26 31.45
N TYR A 431 3.44 -14.85 30.24
CA TYR A 431 2.13 -15.10 29.67
C TYR A 431 2.21 -16.26 28.66
N SER A 432 1.32 -17.25 28.80
CA SER A 432 1.34 -18.47 27.97
C SER A 432 0.05 -18.60 27.16
N ILE A 433 0.19 -18.78 25.85
CA ILE A 433 -0.87 -19.02 24.89
C ILE A 433 -0.79 -20.50 24.52
N PRO A 434 -1.65 -21.38 25.06
CA PRO A 434 -1.52 -22.84 24.90
C PRO A 434 -1.77 -23.32 23.48
N ASN A 435 -2.55 -22.57 22.71
CA ASN A 435 -2.93 -22.89 21.35
C ASN A 435 -2.98 -21.60 20.53
N MET A 436 -1.93 -21.32 19.77
CA MET A 436 -1.86 -20.11 18.94
C MET A 436 -2.89 -20.16 17.80
N GLN A 437 -3.78 -19.17 17.74
CA GLN A 437 -4.82 -19.01 16.73
C GLN A 437 -4.87 -17.56 16.22
N ALA A 438 -5.64 -17.32 15.15
CA ALA A 438 -5.71 -16.02 14.49
C ALA A 438 -6.17 -14.88 15.42
N GLU A 439 -7.03 -15.16 16.39
CA GLU A 439 -7.48 -14.22 17.43
C GLU A 439 -6.38 -13.81 18.42
N ASN A 440 -5.30 -14.61 18.55
CA ASN A 440 -4.18 -14.31 19.43
C ASN A 440 -3.16 -13.37 18.77
N VAL A 441 -3.24 -13.13 17.47
CA VAL A 441 -2.36 -12.18 16.76
C VAL A 441 -2.58 -10.76 17.28
N GLY A 442 -1.50 -10.03 17.50
CA GLY A 442 -1.53 -8.66 18.04
C GLY A 442 -0.22 -8.25 18.75
N ALA A 443 -0.21 -7.03 19.27
CA ALA A 443 0.92 -6.50 20.04
C ALA A 443 0.70 -6.74 21.54
N TYR A 444 1.66 -7.40 22.20
CA TYR A 444 1.60 -7.70 23.63
C TYR A 444 2.59 -6.86 24.42
N SER A 445 2.17 -6.30 25.54
CA SER A 445 3.06 -5.63 26.49
C SER A 445 2.68 -6.02 27.91
N VAL A 446 3.55 -5.74 28.87
CA VAL A 446 3.28 -6.00 30.29
C VAL A 446 3.53 -4.74 31.10
N ARG A 447 2.53 -4.35 31.89
CA ARG A 447 2.66 -3.34 32.94
C ARG A 447 3.19 -3.99 34.20
N ILE A 448 4.27 -3.44 34.72
CA ILE A 448 4.93 -3.91 35.93
C ILE A 448 4.77 -2.83 36.99
N THR A 449 4.07 -3.19 38.06
CA THR A 449 3.73 -2.26 39.14
C THR A 449 4.48 -2.62 40.42
N GLN A 450 5.01 -1.60 41.08
CA GLN A 450 5.58 -1.65 42.42
C GLN A 450 5.01 -0.50 43.26
N GLY A 451 4.12 -0.81 44.21
CA GLY A 451 3.42 0.23 44.96
C GLY A 451 2.69 1.21 44.01
N PRO A 452 2.95 2.53 44.08
CA PRO A 452 2.35 3.50 43.15
C PRO A 452 3.10 3.64 41.81
N ARG A 453 4.21 2.92 41.61
CA ARG A 453 5.11 3.09 40.45
C ARG A 453 4.84 2.03 39.39
N VAL A 454 4.79 2.46 38.13
CA VAL A 454 4.50 1.61 36.97
C VAL A 454 5.55 1.84 35.88
N VAL A 455 5.99 0.76 35.26
CA VAL A 455 6.66 0.77 33.95
C VAL A 455 5.93 -0.17 33.01
N GLN A 456 6.00 0.09 31.71
CA GLN A 456 5.45 -0.79 30.68
C GLN A 456 6.60 -1.30 29.80
N SER A 457 6.53 -2.57 29.41
CA SER A 457 7.49 -3.14 28.47
C SER A 457 7.31 -2.57 27.06
N GLN A 458 8.33 -2.77 26.22
CA GLN A 458 8.14 -2.70 24.78
C GLN A 458 7.11 -3.73 24.30
N SER A 459 6.52 -3.49 23.14
CA SER A 459 5.56 -4.40 22.52
C SER A 459 6.25 -5.60 21.88
N ALA A 460 5.80 -6.80 22.24
CA ALA A 460 6.11 -8.06 21.57
C ALA A 460 4.99 -8.41 20.60
N VAL A 461 5.25 -8.28 19.29
CA VAL A 461 4.24 -8.57 18.25
C VAL A 461 4.18 -10.08 17.99
N LEU A 462 3.00 -10.67 18.08
CA LEU A 462 2.74 -12.06 17.69
C LEU A 462 2.02 -12.13 16.35
N GLN A 463 2.55 -12.93 15.43
CA GLN A 463 2.00 -13.17 14.09
C GLN A 463 1.92 -14.67 13.80
N ILE A 464 1.11 -15.04 12.81
CA ILE A 464 1.05 -16.41 12.30
C ILE A 464 1.58 -16.45 10.87
N ASN A 465 2.35 -17.49 10.56
CA ASN A 465 2.64 -17.87 9.18
C ASN A 465 2.34 -19.35 8.96
N THR A 466 1.62 -19.66 7.88
CA THR A 466 1.45 -21.01 7.37
C THR A 466 2.10 -21.09 5.99
N SER A 467 3.00 -22.05 5.78
CA SER A 467 3.54 -22.37 4.45
C SER A 467 3.37 -23.86 4.20
N THR A 468 2.88 -24.19 3.01
CA THR A 468 2.48 -25.56 2.66
C THR A 468 3.52 -26.31 1.83
N ILE A 469 4.38 -25.63 1.05
CA ILE A 469 5.34 -26.28 0.11
C ILE A 469 6.64 -25.45 -0.10
N GLY A 470 7.82 -26.02 0.23
CA GLY A 470 9.12 -25.61 -0.36
C GLY A 470 10.03 -24.59 0.35
N THR A 471 10.37 -24.84 1.62
CA THR A 471 11.45 -24.24 2.47
C THR A 471 11.29 -22.86 3.15
N LEU A 472 11.77 -22.86 4.43
CA LEU A 472 12.15 -21.80 5.38
C LEU A 472 11.17 -20.64 5.63
N VAL A 473 10.54 -20.70 6.81
CA VAL A 473 9.44 -19.83 7.28
C VAL A 473 9.81 -19.09 8.57
N ASP A 474 11.00 -19.34 9.13
CA ASP A 474 11.35 -18.81 10.45
C ASP A 474 11.51 -17.29 10.38
N ASN A 475 10.66 -16.60 11.15
CA ASN A 475 10.68 -15.16 11.39
C ASN A 475 10.28 -14.25 10.23
N VAL A 476 9.46 -14.66 9.25
CA VAL A 476 8.82 -13.66 8.36
C VAL A 476 7.82 -12.84 9.20
N ALA A 477 7.91 -11.50 9.19
CA ALA A 477 6.95 -10.66 9.90
C ALA A 477 6.54 -9.46 9.03
N ALA A 478 5.28 -9.08 9.16
CA ALA A 478 4.82 -7.75 8.76
C ALA A 478 5.36 -6.73 9.77
N ALA A 479 5.79 -5.57 9.27
CA ALA A 479 6.29 -4.48 10.10
C ALA A 479 5.48 -3.21 9.82
N ASP A 480 5.24 -2.43 10.87
CA ASP A 480 4.63 -1.11 10.81
C ASP A 480 5.47 -0.16 9.94
N LYS A 481 6.69 0.14 10.39
CA LYS A 481 7.58 1.06 9.70
C LYS A 481 8.28 0.37 8.51
N PHE A 482 8.17 0.94 7.31
CA PHE A 482 8.80 0.44 6.08
C PHE A 482 10.32 0.29 6.23
N ALA A 483 10.97 1.18 6.97
CA ALA A 483 12.41 1.07 7.21
C ALA A 483 12.77 -0.22 7.96
N HIS A 484 12.02 -0.59 9.01
CA HIS A 484 12.21 -1.86 9.75
C HIS A 484 12.09 -3.05 8.82
N ALA A 485 11.08 -2.96 7.97
CA ALA A 485 10.74 -3.92 6.96
C ALA A 485 11.94 -4.08 5.97
N VAL A 486 12.50 -2.98 5.44
CA VAL A 486 13.58 -2.98 4.41
C VAL A 486 14.91 -3.48 4.96
N LEU A 487 15.25 -3.08 6.18
CA LEU A 487 16.47 -3.49 6.86
C LEU A 487 16.51 -5.01 7.05
N ALA A 488 15.35 -5.61 7.30
CA ALA A 488 15.20 -7.05 7.43
C ALA A 488 15.47 -7.79 6.10
N ALA A 489 15.13 -7.19 4.97
CA ALA A 489 15.29 -7.79 3.65
C ALA A 489 16.71 -7.72 3.05
N LYS A 490 17.60 -6.84 3.56
CA LYS A 490 18.96 -6.62 3.01
C LYS A 490 20.04 -7.58 3.54
N THR A 491 19.82 -8.28 4.65
CA THR A 491 20.85 -9.15 5.25
C THR A 491 20.62 -10.64 5.00
N PRO A 492 21.62 -11.40 4.51
CA PRO A 492 21.54 -12.86 4.50
C PRO A 492 21.51 -13.42 5.93
N PRO A 493 20.89 -14.59 6.17
CA PRO A 493 20.92 -15.20 7.48
C PRO A 493 22.36 -15.66 7.79
N ILE A 494 22.80 -15.41 9.02
CA ILE A 494 24.13 -15.72 9.60
C ILE A 494 25.15 -14.58 9.46
N GLN A 495 25.10 -13.63 10.39
CA GLN A 495 26.30 -12.94 10.86
C GLN A 495 26.34 -13.08 12.40
N PRO A 496 27.46 -13.54 12.99
CA PRO A 496 27.61 -13.54 14.45
C PRO A 496 27.53 -12.10 14.97
N PRO A 497 27.13 -11.89 16.25
CA PRO A 497 27.01 -10.56 16.81
C PRO A 497 28.34 -9.80 16.63
N GLY A 498 28.27 -8.70 15.89
CA GLY A 498 29.35 -7.74 15.80
C GLY A 498 29.50 -6.97 17.12
N PRO A 499 30.48 -6.06 17.21
CA PRO A 499 30.67 -5.19 18.37
C PRO A 499 29.47 -4.28 18.68
N ASP A 500 28.48 -4.20 17.79
CA ASP A 500 27.28 -3.34 17.87
C ASP A 500 26.14 -3.89 18.76
N GLY A 501 26.42 -4.91 19.59
CA GLY A 501 25.42 -5.56 20.44
C GLY A 501 24.50 -6.56 19.70
N PRO A 502 23.62 -7.28 20.40
CA PRO A 502 22.66 -8.17 19.76
C PRO A 502 21.69 -7.33 18.92
N LEU A 503 21.75 -7.50 17.61
CA LEU A 503 20.76 -6.97 16.70
C LEU A 503 19.38 -7.55 17.07
N PRO A 504 18.29 -6.77 17.05
CA PRO A 504 16.95 -7.34 17.21
C PRO A 504 16.73 -8.45 16.17
N PRO A 505 15.97 -9.52 16.50
CA PRO A 505 15.75 -10.64 15.59
C PRO A 505 15.20 -10.14 14.26
N ARG A 506 15.99 -10.32 13.20
CA ARG A 506 15.73 -9.78 11.86
C ARG A 506 14.91 -10.79 11.03
N THR A 507 13.90 -10.29 10.34
CA THR A 507 12.90 -11.11 9.63
C THR A 507 13.29 -11.32 8.16
N PRO A 508 13.59 -12.53 7.68
CA PRO A 508 13.87 -12.76 6.26
C PRO A 508 12.62 -12.49 5.40
N PRO A 509 12.77 -12.25 4.08
CA PRO A 509 11.64 -12.14 3.19
C PRO A 509 10.86 -13.46 3.14
N ALA A 510 9.55 -13.38 2.92
CA ALA A 510 8.75 -14.55 2.62
C ALA A 510 9.25 -15.19 1.32
N ILE A 511 9.50 -16.49 1.37
CA ILE A 511 9.87 -17.32 0.22
C ILE A 511 8.90 -18.51 0.19
N GLY A 512 8.53 -18.96 -1.00
CA GLY A 512 7.71 -20.16 -1.19
C GLY A 512 6.63 -19.98 -2.23
N TYR A 513 5.89 -21.05 -2.50
CA TYR A 513 4.86 -21.07 -3.54
C TYR A 513 3.46 -20.79 -3.02
N SER A 514 3.15 -21.10 -1.75
CA SER A 514 1.85 -20.84 -1.16
C SER A 514 1.92 -20.70 0.35
N GLY A 515 1.11 -19.81 0.91
CA GLY A 515 0.99 -19.64 2.34
C GLY A 515 0.05 -18.52 2.75
N THR A 516 -0.05 -18.32 4.06
CA THR A 516 -0.83 -17.23 4.67
C THR A 516 -0.01 -16.59 5.78
N GLN A 517 0.08 -15.25 5.78
CA GLN A 517 0.52 -14.47 6.93
C GLN A 517 -0.70 -13.88 7.62
N ILE A 518 -0.77 -13.98 8.95
CA ILE A 518 -1.79 -13.31 9.78
C ILE A 518 -1.08 -12.34 10.72
N PHE A 519 -1.42 -11.06 10.60
CA PHE A 519 -0.89 -9.95 11.39
C PHE A 519 -2.02 -8.96 11.76
N ASN A 520 -1.71 -7.89 12.48
CA ASN A 520 -2.70 -6.92 12.95
C ASN A 520 -2.20 -5.50 12.73
N THR A 521 -2.98 -4.65 12.05
CA THR A 521 -2.67 -3.24 11.78
C THR A 521 -3.13 -2.27 12.88
N VAL A 522 -3.75 -2.77 13.96
CA VAL A 522 -4.12 -1.91 15.10
C VAL A 522 -2.86 -1.28 15.70
N GLY A 523 -2.86 0.05 15.79
CA GLY A 523 -1.73 0.84 16.28
C GLY A 523 -0.60 1.01 15.26
N ALA A 524 -0.73 0.45 14.06
CA ALA A 524 0.14 0.77 12.94
C ALA A 524 -0.13 2.19 12.45
N SER A 525 0.80 2.68 11.66
CA SER A 525 0.90 4.06 11.29
C SER A 525 1.32 4.20 9.83
N LYS A 526 1.32 5.43 9.34
CA LYS A 526 1.80 5.75 8.00
C LYS A 526 3.11 6.50 8.13
N ASP A 527 4.16 5.99 7.52
CA ASP A 527 5.47 6.63 7.56
C ASP A 527 5.47 7.97 6.80
N GLU A 528 6.36 8.88 7.20
CA GLU A 528 6.58 10.10 6.45
C GLU A 528 7.06 9.80 5.02
N GLY A 529 6.36 10.34 4.03
CA GLY A 529 6.64 10.10 2.61
C GLY A 529 6.03 8.80 2.06
N GLU A 530 5.36 7.99 2.87
CA GLU A 530 4.69 6.79 2.40
C GLU A 530 3.58 7.12 1.39
N PRO A 531 3.52 6.44 0.23
CA PRO A 531 2.46 6.68 -0.73
C PRO A 531 1.08 6.30 -0.17
N ASN A 532 0.03 6.99 -0.59
CA ASN A 532 -1.33 6.50 -0.39
C ASN A 532 -1.55 5.31 -1.35
N HIS A 533 -1.63 4.10 -0.80
CA HIS A 533 -1.78 2.86 -1.57
C HIS A 533 -3.07 2.91 -2.40
N CYS A 534 -2.99 2.49 -3.67
CA CYS A 534 -4.10 2.52 -4.63
C CYS A 534 -4.74 3.91 -4.86
N GLY A 535 -4.10 5.01 -4.42
CA GLY A 535 -4.76 6.31 -4.41
C GLY A 535 -5.94 6.40 -3.42
N ILE A 536 -5.92 5.58 -2.37
CA ILE A 536 -6.92 5.54 -1.30
C ILE A 536 -6.35 6.15 -0.01
N LEU A 537 -7.17 6.92 0.72
CA LEU A 537 -6.77 7.45 2.03
C LEU A 537 -6.73 6.30 3.03
N GLY A 538 -5.52 5.85 3.34
CA GLY A 538 -5.25 4.98 4.48
C GLY A 538 -4.52 5.68 5.61
N GLY A 539 -3.88 4.91 6.48
CA GLY A 539 -3.22 5.46 7.65
C GLY A 539 -2.60 4.46 8.63
N ALA A 540 -2.76 3.16 8.40
CA ALA A 540 -2.30 2.11 9.29
C ALA A 540 -1.76 0.94 8.45
N SER A 541 -0.74 1.24 7.63
CA SER A 541 -0.18 0.25 6.72
C SER A 541 0.80 -0.68 7.46
N GLN A 542 0.93 -1.91 6.99
CA GLN A 542 2.05 -2.77 7.35
C GLN A 542 2.67 -3.38 6.12
N TRP A 543 3.97 -3.61 6.22
CA TRP A 543 4.84 -4.00 5.13
C TRP A 543 5.37 -5.42 5.31
N ILE A 544 5.28 -6.23 4.25
CA ILE A 544 5.85 -7.57 4.15
C ILE A 544 6.62 -7.73 2.85
N TYR A 545 7.66 -8.57 2.86
CA TYR A 545 8.51 -8.84 1.69
C TYR A 545 8.22 -10.21 1.15
N TYR A 546 8.23 -10.31 -0.17
CA TYR A 546 8.19 -11.60 -0.86
C TYR A 546 9.29 -11.66 -1.90
N GLN A 547 10.13 -12.70 -1.84
CA GLN A 547 11.10 -12.98 -2.90
C GLN A 547 10.62 -14.16 -3.74
N ALA A 548 10.38 -13.92 -5.03
CA ALA A 548 9.83 -14.93 -5.92
C ALA A 548 10.84 -16.08 -6.17
N PRO A 549 10.54 -17.33 -5.80
CA PRO A 549 11.46 -18.45 -6.03
C PRO A 549 11.55 -18.89 -7.51
N SER A 550 10.57 -18.50 -8.33
CA SER A 550 10.47 -18.84 -9.75
C SER A 550 9.74 -17.74 -10.53
N ASP A 551 9.89 -17.73 -11.85
CA ASP A 551 9.00 -16.98 -12.73
C ASP A 551 7.58 -17.55 -12.62
N GLY A 552 6.57 -16.69 -12.70
CA GLY A 552 5.18 -17.13 -12.69
C GLY A 552 4.17 -15.99 -12.58
N ILE A 553 2.95 -16.34 -12.22
CA ILE A 553 1.91 -15.38 -11.82
C ILE A 553 1.79 -15.44 -10.30
N PHE A 554 2.07 -14.34 -9.63
CA PHE A 554 1.90 -14.21 -8.19
C PHE A 554 0.54 -13.62 -7.89
N ILE A 555 -0.20 -14.31 -7.02
CA ILE A 555 -1.54 -13.97 -6.59
C ILE A 555 -1.47 -13.69 -5.09
N LEU A 556 -2.01 -12.54 -4.70
CA LEU A 556 -2.12 -12.10 -3.31
C LEU A 556 -3.57 -11.68 -3.06
N ASN A 557 -4.11 -11.99 -1.89
CA ASN A 557 -5.36 -11.42 -1.43
C ASN A 557 -5.39 -11.26 0.09
N THR A 558 -6.31 -10.43 0.57
CA THR A 558 -6.56 -10.21 2.00
C THR A 558 -7.84 -10.90 2.48
N ASP A 559 -8.32 -11.91 1.77
CA ASP A 559 -9.56 -12.63 2.11
C ASP A 559 -9.46 -13.24 3.53
N GLY A 560 -10.46 -12.94 4.37
CA GLY A 560 -10.50 -13.31 5.79
C GLY A 560 -10.04 -12.22 6.76
N SER A 561 -9.64 -11.05 6.26
CA SER A 561 -9.34 -9.87 7.07
C SER A 561 -10.62 -9.29 7.71
N GLY A 562 -10.46 -8.63 8.85
CA GLY A 562 -11.59 -8.14 9.66
C GLY A 562 -12.07 -6.72 9.33
N PHE A 563 -11.55 -6.10 8.27
CA PHE A 563 -11.78 -4.70 7.91
C PHE A 563 -11.58 -4.49 6.40
N ASP A 564 -12.00 -3.32 5.92
CA ASP A 564 -11.83 -2.89 4.54
C ASP A 564 -10.35 -2.60 4.23
N THR A 565 -9.75 -3.42 3.38
CA THR A 565 -8.31 -3.44 3.13
C THR A 565 -7.95 -2.80 1.79
N VAL A 566 -6.77 -2.20 1.75
CA VAL A 566 -6.07 -1.77 0.54
C VAL A 566 -4.79 -2.60 0.41
N LEU A 567 -4.59 -3.24 -0.74
CA LEU A 567 -3.39 -4.06 -1.01
C LEU A 567 -2.58 -3.42 -2.13
N ALA A 568 -1.31 -3.12 -1.87
CA ALA A 568 -0.39 -2.61 -2.87
C ALA A 568 0.93 -3.40 -2.89
N VAL A 569 1.47 -3.58 -4.09
CA VAL A 569 2.72 -4.29 -4.32
C VAL A 569 3.67 -3.42 -5.12
N TYR A 570 4.90 -3.34 -4.63
CA TYR A 570 5.95 -2.54 -5.22
C TYR A 570 7.18 -3.39 -5.54
N THR A 571 8.00 -2.86 -6.45
CA THR A 571 9.41 -3.22 -6.65
C THR A 571 10.27 -1.98 -6.38
N ASN A 572 11.59 -2.13 -6.41
CA ASN A 572 12.51 -1.02 -6.24
C ASN A 572 13.41 -0.90 -7.48
N ASN A 573 13.52 0.30 -8.05
CA ASN A 573 14.37 0.58 -9.21
C ASN A 573 15.66 1.35 -8.89
N GLY A 574 15.82 1.78 -7.63
CA GLY A 574 16.94 2.61 -7.17
C GLY A 574 18.05 1.83 -6.44
N PRO A 575 19.21 2.48 -6.22
CA PRO A 575 20.30 1.90 -5.44
C PRO A 575 20.00 1.82 -3.94
N VAL A 576 19.08 2.67 -3.47
CA VAL A 576 18.56 2.70 -2.11
C VAL A 576 17.09 2.27 -2.17
N VAL A 577 16.66 1.53 -1.17
CA VAL A 577 15.27 1.10 -1.02
C VAL A 577 14.61 2.09 -0.07
N ASP A 578 13.80 2.98 -0.62
CA ASP A 578 13.04 4.03 0.05
C ASP A 578 11.77 4.33 -0.79
N PHE A 579 10.86 5.14 -0.25
CA PHE A 579 9.60 5.47 -0.94
C PHE A 579 9.79 6.17 -2.29
N THR A 580 10.92 6.84 -2.52
CA THR A 580 11.18 7.56 -3.79
C THR A 580 11.57 6.64 -4.94
N ASN A 581 12.13 5.47 -4.61
CA ASN A 581 12.58 4.46 -5.56
C ASN A 581 11.61 3.28 -5.70
N LEU A 582 10.49 3.28 -4.94
CA LEU A 582 9.43 2.29 -5.09
C LEU A 582 8.67 2.50 -6.41
N VAL A 583 8.45 1.39 -7.11
CA VAL A 583 7.67 1.33 -8.35
C VAL A 583 6.48 0.42 -8.12
N SER A 584 5.27 0.97 -8.27
CA SER A 584 4.02 0.21 -8.16
C SER A 584 3.95 -0.87 -9.23
N VAL A 585 3.66 -2.10 -8.83
CA VAL A 585 3.53 -3.28 -9.70
C VAL A 585 2.06 -3.65 -9.89
N ALA A 586 1.35 -3.77 -8.77
CA ALA A 586 -0.07 -4.09 -8.73
C ALA A 586 -0.65 -3.52 -7.46
N CYS A 587 -1.91 -3.11 -7.52
CA CYS A 587 -2.61 -2.59 -6.36
C CYS A 587 -4.11 -2.79 -6.55
N ASP A 588 -4.85 -2.96 -5.45
CA ASP A 588 -6.28 -3.21 -5.48
C ASP A 588 -6.98 -2.70 -4.21
N ASN A 589 -8.28 -2.42 -4.34
CA ASN A 589 -9.24 -2.14 -3.28
C ASN A 589 -10.54 -2.87 -3.63
N ASP A 590 -11.08 -3.67 -2.72
CA ASP A 590 -12.35 -4.41 -2.88
C ASP A 590 -12.41 -5.51 -3.97
N GLY A 591 -11.29 -5.92 -4.55
CA GLY A 591 -11.25 -6.99 -5.56
C GLY A 591 -11.32 -8.42 -5.00
N GLY A 592 -11.35 -8.57 -3.67
CA GLY A 592 -11.49 -9.84 -2.94
C GLY A 592 -12.92 -10.38 -2.90
N LEU A 593 -13.13 -11.46 -2.15
CA LEU A 593 -14.37 -12.24 -2.21
C LEU A 593 -15.58 -11.59 -1.52
N ASP A 594 -15.35 -10.70 -0.54
CA ASP A 594 -16.40 -10.06 0.28
C ASP A 594 -16.66 -8.59 -0.09
N GLY A 595 -16.00 -8.08 -1.12
CA GLY A 595 -16.11 -6.69 -1.58
C GLY A 595 -15.50 -5.65 -0.62
N HIS A 596 -14.67 -6.08 0.34
CA HIS A 596 -13.90 -5.24 1.27
C HIS A 596 -12.43 -5.71 1.36
N ALA A 597 -12.17 -6.99 1.11
CA ALA A 597 -10.85 -7.54 0.89
C ALA A 597 -10.33 -7.11 -0.49
N SER A 598 -9.01 -6.99 -0.61
CA SER A 598 -8.34 -6.71 -1.88
C SER A 598 -7.70 -7.98 -2.46
N ALA A 599 -7.54 -8.02 -3.78
CA ALA A 599 -6.83 -9.08 -4.48
C ALA A 599 -6.04 -8.57 -5.70
N VAL A 600 -4.81 -9.04 -5.86
CA VAL A 600 -3.96 -8.74 -7.03
C VAL A 600 -3.39 -10.00 -7.64
N ALA A 601 -3.20 -9.97 -8.96
CA ALA A 601 -2.47 -11.00 -9.70
C ALA A 601 -1.57 -10.36 -10.75
N PHE A 602 -0.28 -10.70 -10.75
CA PHE A 602 0.69 -10.12 -11.69
C PHE A 602 1.83 -11.09 -12.00
N ALA A 603 2.50 -10.86 -13.13
CA ALA A 603 3.66 -11.66 -13.53
C ALA A 603 4.88 -11.29 -12.68
N VAL A 604 5.63 -12.30 -12.25
CA VAL A 604 6.87 -12.14 -11.49
C VAL A 604 8.03 -12.85 -12.16
N THR A 605 9.24 -12.32 -11.93
CA THR A 605 10.50 -12.94 -12.34
C THR A 605 11.22 -13.49 -11.11
N ARG A 606 11.85 -14.64 -11.26
CA ARG A 606 12.63 -15.31 -10.22
C ARG A 606 13.64 -14.36 -9.57
N ASN A 607 13.79 -14.48 -8.25
CA ASN A 607 14.67 -13.69 -7.38
C ASN A 607 14.33 -12.20 -7.28
N THR A 608 13.22 -11.75 -7.89
CA THR A 608 12.72 -10.38 -7.68
C THR A 608 12.15 -10.26 -6.28
N LEU A 609 12.51 -9.17 -5.59
CA LEU A 609 11.99 -8.81 -4.29
C LEU A 609 10.81 -7.84 -4.45
N PHE A 610 9.69 -8.21 -3.86
CA PHE A 610 8.47 -7.42 -3.82
C PHE A 610 8.22 -6.89 -2.41
N TYR A 611 7.76 -5.65 -2.34
CA TYR A 611 7.37 -4.95 -1.12
C TYR A 611 5.85 -4.86 -1.12
N VAL A 612 5.20 -5.56 -0.21
CA VAL A 612 3.75 -5.65 -0.14
C VAL A 612 3.28 -4.82 1.04
N ALA A 613 2.44 -3.84 0.78
CA ALA A 613 1.77 -3.03 1.79
C ALA A 613 0.31 -3.47 1.91
N VAL A 614 -0.16 -3.65 3.14
CA VAL A 614 -1.58 -3.78 3.45
C VAL A 614 -1.97 -2.63 4.37
N ASP A 615 -2.90 -1.80 3.92
CA ASP A 615 -3.46 -0.64 4.65
C ASP A 615 -4.99 -0.81 4.72
N GLY A 616 -5.71 0.14 5.30
CA GLY A 616 -7.17 0.11 5.36
C GLY A 616 -7.83 1.39 4.87
N VAL A 617 -9.00 1.25 4.26
CA VAL A 617 -9.78 2.39 3.74
C VAL A 617 -10.19 3.31 4.87
N GLY A 618 -9.92 4.61 4.75
CA GLY A 618 -10.30 5.59 5.74
C GLY A 618 -9.63 5.41 7.10
N SER A 619 -8.44 4.77 7.15
CA SER A 619 -7.74 4.37 8.38
C SER A 619 -8.40 3.19 9.13
N ALA A 620 -9.23 2.39 8.44
CA ALA A 620 -9.68 1.12 8.99
C ALA A 620 -8.47 0.25 9.39
N MET A 621 -8.57 -0.43 10.52
CA MET A 621 -7.49 -1.24 11.08
C MET A 621 -8.06 -2.52 11.67
N GLY A 622 -7.23 -3.55 11.76
CA GLY A 622 -7.63 -4.82 12.32
C GLY A 622 -6.71 -5.96 11.92
N ARG A 623 -7.17 -7.19 12.17
CA ARG A 623 -6.45 -8.40 11.78
C ARG A 623 -6.48 -8.54 10.26
N VAL A 624 -5.30 -8.69 9.67
CA VAL A 624 -5.09 -9.01 8.26
C VAL A 624 -4.83 -10.50 8.11
N GLN A 625 -5.45 -11.12 7.11
CA GLN A 625 -5.09 -12.44 6.60
C GLN A 625 -4.59 -12.29 5.16
N LEU A 626 -3.27 -12.22 4.98
CA LEU A 626 -2.64 -12.11 3.66
C LEU A 626 -2.32 -13.49 3.11
N ASN A 627 -3.08 -13.92 2.11
CA ASN A 627 -2.88 -15.19 1.42
C ASN A 627 -2.05 -14.96 0.16
N TYR A 628 -1.07 -15.83 -0.09
CA TYR A 628 -0.20 -15.73 -1.27
C TYR A 628 -0.06 -17.06 -1.99
N LYS A 629 -0.03 -17.00 -3.32
CA LYS A 629 0.17 -18.16 -4.21
C LYS A 629 0.97 -17.75 -5.45
N LEU A 630 2.09 -18.39 -5.69
CA LEU A 630 2.87 -18.29 -6.92
C LEU A 630 2.54 -19.46 -7.85
N VAL A 631 1.82 -19.16 -8.92
CA VAL A 631 1.51 -20.10 -9.98
C VAL A 631 2.66 -20.13 -10.98
N VAL A 632 3.42 -21.23 -10.99
CA VAL A 632 4.44 -21.47 -12.02
C VAL A 632 3.77 -22.10 -13.24
N PRO A 633 3.77 -21.45 -14.42
CA PRO A 633 3.16 -22.02 -15.61
C PRO A 633 3.84 -23.32 -16.01
N LEU A 634 3.04 -24.33 -16.36
CA LEU A 634 3.56 -25.54 -16.96
C LEU A 634 4.07 -25.24 -18.38
N ARG A 635 5.34 -25.49 -18.62
CA ARG A 635 6.00 -25.30 -19.91
C ARG A 635 6.47 -26.64 -20.46
N PHE A 636 6.17 -26.87 -21.72
CA PHE A 636 6.82 -27.92 -22.48
C PHE A 636 8.24 -27.45 -22.85
N THR A 637 9.26 -28.22 -22.50
CA THR A 637 10.66 -27.78 -22.67
C THR A 637 11.36 -28.46 -23.84
N SER A 638 11.09 -29.74 -24.07
CA SER A 638 11.73 -30.49 -25.15
C SER A 638 11.01 -31.80 -25.43
N TRP A 639 11.28 -32.36 -26.61
CA TRP A 639 10.97 -33.74 -26.95
C TRP A 639 12.08 -34.37 -27.78
N SER A 640 12.08 -35.70 -27.84
CA SER A 640 12.93 -36.47 -28.75
C SER A 640 12.25 -37.76 -29.19
N TYR A 641 12.59 -38.25 -30.38
CA TYR A 641 12.17 -39.56 -30.86
C TYR A 641 13.40 -40.37 -31.31
N THR A 642 13.75 -41.41 -30.55
CA THR A 642 14.93 -42.23 -30.81
C THR A 642 14.60 -43.69 -30.55
N GLY A 643 14.96 -44.59 -31.48
CA GLY A 643 14.81 -46.04 -31.27
C GLY A 643 13.37 -46.52 -31.04
N GLY A 644 12.36 -45.83 -31.58
CA GLY A 644 10.95 -46.20 -31.37
C GLY A 644 10.36 -45.72 -30.03
N GLN A 645 11.05 -44.85 -29.29
CA GLN A 645 10.58 -44.24 -28.05
C GLN A 645 10.42 -42.73 -28.23
N PHE A 646 9.30 -42.17 -27.75
CA PHE A 646 9.01 -40.75 -27.79
C PHE A 646 9.10 -40.19 -26.38
N GLN A 647 10.03 -39.26 -26.17
CA GLN A 647 10.26 -38.64 -24.87
C GLN A 647 9.75 -37.20 -24.88
N LEU A 648 9.09 -36.82 -23.80
CA LEU A 648 8.57 -35.49 -23.54
C LEU A 648 9.15 -34.96 -22.23
N GLN A 649 9.58 -33.71 -22.22
CA GLN A 649 10.00 -33.02 -21.00
C GLN A 649 9.13 -31.80 -20.75
N PHE A 650 8.70 -31.65 -19.50
CA PHE A 650 7.93 -30.51 -19.02
C PHE A 650 8.61 -29.92 -17.78
N ALA A 651 8.47 -28.61 -17.59
CA ALA A 651 8.86 -27.90 -16.39
C ALA A 651 7.65 -27.13 -15.85
N GLY A 652 7.37 -27.23 -14.56
CA GLY A 652 6.30 -26.52 -13.89
C GLY A 652 6.66 -26.26 -12.43
N GLN A 653 5.65 -26.12 -11.56
CA GLN A 653 5.87 -25.84 -10.15
C GLN A 653 6.74 -26.92 -9.46
N PRO A 654 7.88 -26.56 -8.85
CA PRO A 654 8.66 -27.45 -8.00
C PRO A 654 7.85 -28.00 -6.83
N ALA A 655 8.09 -29.27 -6.49
CA ALA A 655 7.31 -30.08 -5.56
C ALA A 655 5.80 -30.17 -5.88
N GLY A 656 5.37 -29.72 -7.07
CA GLY A 656 4.00 -29.83 -7.55
C GLY A 656 3.67 -31.22 -8.10
N SER A 657 2.38 -31.51 -8.22
CA SER A 657 1.86 -32.70 -8.89
C SER A 657 1.66 -32.45 -10.38
N PHE A 658 1.91 -33.46 -11.19
CA PHE A 658 1.84 -33.43 -12.65
C PHE A 658 1.01 -34.61 -13.14
N ILE A 659 0.05 -34.34 -14.01
CA ILE A 659 -0.77 -35.34 -14.68
C ILE A 659 -0.48 -35.26 -16.17
N LEU A 660 0.02 -36.36 -16.76
CA LEU A 660 0.20 -36.50 -18.19
C LEU A 660 -0.88 -37.42 -18.75
N GLN A 661 -1.49 -37.01 -19.84
CA GLN A 661 -2.52 -37.78 -20.54
C GLN A 661 -2.22 -37.85 -22.04
N ARG A 662 -2.78 -38.88 -22.70
CA ARG A 662 -2.78 -39.00 -24.16
C ARG A 662 -4.17 -39.15 -24.74
N SER A 663 -4.29 -38.83 -26.03
CA SER A 663 -5.48 -39.09 -26.84
C SER A 663 -5.08 -39.44 -28.27
N SER A 664 -5.90 -40.22 -28.96
CA SER A 664 -5.83 -40.42 -30.42
C SER A 664 -6.84 -39.55 -31.19
N THR A 665 -7.83 -38.96 -30.49
CA THR A 665 -8.98 -38.29 -31.11
C THR A 665 -9.23 -36.87 -30.58
N LEU A 666 -8.41 -36.39 -29.63
CA LEU A 666 -8.61 -35.16 -28.83
C LEU A 666 -9.84 -35.13 -27.93
N THR A 667 -10.73 -36.12 -28.01
CA THR A 667 -11.95 -36.22 -27.21
C THR A 667 -11.79 -37.17 -26.02
N ASN A 668 -11.15 -38.32 -26.22
CA ASN A 668 -10.94 -39.33 -25.18
C ASN A 668 -9.51 -39.27 -24.66
N TRP A 669 -9.35 -38.93 -23.38
CA TRP A 669 -8.05 -38.77 -22.74
C TRP A 669 -7.78 -39.90 -21.73
N ILE A 670 -6.62 -40.52 -21.85
CA ILE A 670 -6.15 -41.59 -20.96
C ILE A 670 -4.97 -41.06 -20.14
N THR A 671 -5.04 -41.18 -18.82
CA THR A 671 -3.92 -40.83 -17.93
C THR A 671 -2.76 -41.80 -18.09
N LEU A 672 -1.57 -41.26 -18.33
CA LEU A 672 -0.32 -41.98 -18.50
C LEU A 672 0.56 -41.93 -17.26
N LEU A 673 0.61 -40.76 -16.60
CA LEU A 673 1.48 -40.53 -15.45
C LEU A 673 0.79 -39.57 -14.49
N ILE A 674 0.85 -39.91 -13.20
CA ILE A 674 0.65 -38.98 -12.09
C ILE A 674 1.95 -39.02 -11.30
N THR A 675 2.65 -37.90 -11.19
CA THR A 675 3.93 -37.84 -10.49
C THR A 675 4.13 -36.50 -9.81
N ASN A 676 5.00 -36.46 -8.81
CA ASN A 676 5.46 -35.23 -8.20
C ASN A 676 6.94 -35.02 -8.57
N SER A 677 7.35 -33.78 -8.80
CA SER A 677 8.75 -33.47 -9.11
C SER A 677 9.31 -32.43 -8.17
N ALA A 678 10.32 -32.80 -7.38
CA ALA A 678 11.01 -31.89 -6.47
C ALA A 678 11.66 -30.70 -7.21
N SER A 679 12.19 -30.92 -8.42
CA SER A 679 12.77 -29.87 -9.26
C SER A 679 11.75 -29.13 -10.13
N GLY A 680 10.51 -29.62 -10.19
CA GLY A 680 9.50 -29.16 -11.14
C GLY A 680 9.70 -29.67 -12.57
N ILE A 681 10.77 -30.44 -12.83
CA ILE A 681 11.06 -31.03 -14.14
C ILE A 681 10.52 -32.46 -14.18
N VAL A 682 9.75 -32.79 -15.20
CA VAL A 682 9.23 -34.14 -15.45
C VAL A 682 9.66 -34.58 -16.85
N ILE A 683 10.28 -35.75 -16.93
CA ILE A 683 10.60 -36.43 -18.18
C ILE A 683 9.72 -37.68 -18.27
N PHE A 684 8.98 -37.82 -19.36
CA PHE A 684 8.16 -38.99 -19.65
C PHE A 684 8.59 -39.63 -20.96
N THR A 685 8.73 -40.95 -20.98
CA THR A 685 9.02 -41.72 -22.19
C THR A 685 7.83 -42.61 -22.55
N ASP A 686 7.21 -42.36 -23.70
CA ASP A 686 6.23 -43.26 -24.32
C ASP A 686 6.95 -44.36 -25.10
N ILE A 687 6.92 -45.57 -24.54
CA ILE A 687 7.55 -46.76 -25.13
C ILE A 687 6.62 -47.55 -26.06
N ASN A 688 5.33 -47.19 -26.12
CA ASN A 688 4.30 -48.00 -26.76
C ASN A 688 3.80 -47.37 -28.05
N LEU A 689 4.64 -47.02 -29.03
CA LEU A 689 4.21 -46.21 -30.19
C LEU A 689 3.62 -46.99 -31.38
N SER A 690 3.57 -48.32 -31.33
CA SER A 690 3.04 -49.13 -32.42
C SER A 690 1.51 -49.00 -32.57
N GLY A 691 1.03 -48.86 -33.82
CA GLY A 691 -0.39 -49.02 -34.19
C GLY A 691 -1.27 -47.77 -34.15
N PHE A 692 -0.71 -46.55 -34.18
CA PHE A 692 -1.51 -45.31 -34.20
C PHE A 692 -0.99 -44.34 -35.28
N ASP A 693 -1.89 -43.85 -36.14
CA ASP A 693 -1.57 -42.89 -37.21
C ASP A 693 -1.26 -41.47 -36.68
N GLY A 694 -1.62 -41.19 -35.41
CA GLY A 694 -1.31 -39.94 -34.71
C GLY A 694 -1.60 -40.00 -33.20
N ARG A 695 -0.84 -39.26 -32.39
CA ARG A 695 -1.02 -39.13 -30.93
C ARG A 695 -0.96 -37.69 -30.48
N TYR A 696 -1.82 -37.37 -29.52
CA TYR A 696 -1.86 -36.10 -28.82
C TYR A 696 -1.51 -36.33 -27.35
N TYR A 697 -0.69 -35.44 -26.78
CA TYR A 697 -0.31 -35.45 -25.38
C TYR A 697 -0.75 -34.14 -24.73
N ARG A 698 -1.18 -34.19 -23.47
CA ARG A 698 -1.36 -33.00 -22.64
C ARG A 698 -0.84 -33.27 -21.25
N ALA A 699 -0.22 -32.26 -20.66
CA ALA A 699 0.17 -32.27 -19.27
C ALA A 699 -0.55 -31.12 -18.56
N PHE A 700 -0.92 -31.31 -17.30
CA PHE A 700 -1.45 -30.25 -16.44
C PHE A 700 -1.03 -30.48 -15.00
N GLN A 701 -0.98 -29.39 -14.24
CA GLN A 701 -0.77 -29.42 -12.80
C GLN A 701 -2.11 -29.12 -12.12
N PRO A 702 -2.68 -30.05 -11.33
CA PRO A 702 -3.83 -29.73 -10.50
C PRO A 702 -3.42 -28.62 -9.51
N GLN A 703 -4.20 -27.54 -9.51
CA GLN A 703 -3.94 -26.29 -8.80
C GLN A 703 -4.57 -26.25 -7.42
#